data_AF-A0A661FE16-F1
#
_entry.id   AF-A0A661FE16-F1
#
_cell.length_a   1.000
_cell.length_b   1.000
_cell.length_c   1.000
_cell.angle_alpha   90.00
_cell.angle_beta   90.00
_cell.angle_gamma   90.00
#
_symmetry.space_group_name_H-M   'P 1'
#
loop_
_entity.id
_entity.type
_entity.pdbx_description
1 polymer ?
#
loop_
_entity_poly.entity_id
_entity_poly.type
_entity_poly.pdbx_seq_one_letter_code
_entity_poly.pdbx_strand_id
1 'polypeptide(L)'
;NYDNEDQQVDFLSFQEFLESIHVPEGKPITFQRFQQWFSRHKKGKQLNDAHKLFEEFRGVITGPATDKSWLSREDYLALGIKETIFLQEEREAVYSVFEKYLGFLQENKLYDSNVVSHQYLEKLQARYDFVIVDEVQDLTNIQLYLIIKSLHHVHDFILCGDSNQIVHPNFFSWSKVKSLFYKQEDLGAAENLIRILNTNYRNSPQVTEIANKILKIKNNRFGSIDKESHYLVESNGHTQGEVVFLQDNDHIKQELDKKTKASTRFAVIVMTPEQKPMAQQHFSTPLVFTIQEAKGLEYENIILYNFLSQEEQRYREISKGVSAEDLDKDLKFSRAKDKTDKSLEIYKFYINSLYVALTRAIKNLYWIESAPKQQLLGLLGLDNAQASLEIADSNSSLDDWRQEAHKLELQGKQEQAERIREEILKQKTPNWTVISGESLEALKQQAFEQNNKKAKLELFEYALVYEDRKLLNSLIKADFKPAKNPAKGLQLLQQKHYAAYSFKKPDAAIKQVNQYGPDFRNIFNQTPLMVAAWVGNVGVIKALFEQGADTEKVDENGFTALQIALSQASGDENYARKKLADTYLPLEPTSISIQVDGRLIKLDKHQMEFFMLNMMIALFYRTLPKKIVYSAGAFSSQDFVDAVQHMPNSVLPERRKKRAYLSSILSKNEFTKDDKHNRKLFFRIKRGHYLFNPNLALKVGDEWLNVYDLLSIDKLATQHRKQEQWWRVDMNERSSEILEHNKNIIKSQISSIATKQE
;
A
#
# COMPACT_ATOMS: atom_id res chain seq x y z
N ASN A 1 -24.03 3.33 -6.00
CA ASN A 1 -22.99 2.72 -6.85
C ASN A 1 -23.35 2.97 -8.29
N TYR A 2 -22.82 4.06 -8.86
CA TYR A 2 -22.87 4.29 -10.30
C TYR A 2 -21.76 3.45 -10.93
N ASP A 3 -22.10 2.64 -11.93
CA ASP A 3 -21.17 1.79 -12.66
C ASP A 3 -21.43 2.01 -14.16
N ASN A 4 -20.39 2.30 -14.93
CA ASN A 4 -20.47 2.59 -16.34
C ASN A 4 -19.35 1.81 -17.05
N GLU A 5 -19.73 0.76 -17.79
CA GLU A 5 -18.78 -0.12 -18.51
C GLU A 5 -17.93 0.65 -19.55
N ASP A 6 -18.33 1.86 -19.94
CA ASP A 6 -17.61 2.73 -20.88
C ASP A 6 -16.59 3.66 -20.19
N GLN A 7 -16.52 3.67 -18.85
CA GLN A 7 -15.57 4.49 -18.09
C GLN A 7 -14.53 3.61 -17.38
N GLN A 8 -13.25 3.92 -17.62
CA GLN A 8 -12.14 3.32 -16.88
C GLN A 8 -11.62 4.34 -15.85
N VAL A 9 -11.60 3.94 -14.57
CA VAL A 9 -11.08 4.78 -13.48
C VAL A 9 -9.88 4.08 -12.86
N ASP A 10 -8.73 4.73 -12.89
CA ASP A 10 -7.52 4.23 -12.27
C ASP A 10 -7.27 4.97 -10.94
N PHE A 11 -7.27 4.24 -9.83
CA PHE A 11 -6.87 4.76 -8.52
C PHE A 11 -5.39 4.44 -8.28
N LEU A 12 -4.55 5.48 -8.32
CA LEU A 12 -3.09 5.34 -8.26
C LEU A 12 -2.52 6.21 -7.16
N SER A 13 -1.65 5.64 -6.32
CA SER A 13 -0.66 6.43 -5.60
C SER A 13 0.31 7.08 -6.59
N PHE A 14 1.05 8.13 -6.17
CA PHE A 14 2.03 8.75 -7.07
C PHE A 14 3.13 7.77 -7.54
N GLN A 15 3.51 6.81 -6.67
CA GLN A 15 4.44 5.75 -7.07
C GLN A 15 3.84 4.86 -8.16
N GLU A 16 2.58 4.42 -8.02
CA GLU A 16 1.90 3.63 -9.04
C GLU A 16 1.71 4.43 -10.34
N PHE A 17 1.50 5.75 -10.26
CA PHE A 17 1.48 6.62 -11.43
C PHE A 17 2.83 6.60 -12.17
N LEU A 18 3.96 6.71 -11.46
CA LEU A 18 5.28 6.52 -12.07
C LEU A 18 5.40 5.14 -12.71
N GLU A 19 5.05 4.07 -11.97
CA GLU A 19 5.08 2.69 -12.46
C GLU A 19 4.22 2.51 -13.74
N SER A 20 3.11 3.24 -13.89
CA SER A 20 2.25 3.21 -15.08
C SER A 20 2.92 3.81 -16.33
N ILE A 21 3.86 4.73 -16.12
CA ILE A 21 4.69 5.29 -17.20
C ILE A 21 5.86 4.35 -17.46
N HIS A 22 6.56 3.91 -16.42
CA HIS A 22 7.59 2.89 -16.46
C HIS A 22 7.91 2.49 -15.02
N VAL A 23 8.08 1.20 -14.74
CA VAL A 23 8.48 0.72 -13.42
C VAL A 23 9.93 1.14 -13.17
N PRO A 24 10.20 1.98 -12.15
CA PRO A 24 11.56 2.44 -11.89
C PRO A 24 12.48 1.29 -11.48
N GLU A 25 13.76 1.40 -11.83
CA GLU A 25 14.77 0.48 -11.32
C GLU A 25 15.02 0.72 -9.82
N GLY A 26 14.95 -0.35 -9.03
CA GLY A 26 15.22 -0.26 -7.60
C GLY A 26 14.03 0.22 -6.77
N LYS A 27 14.31 0.76 -5.57
CA LYS A 27 13.29 1.17 -4.59
C LYS A 27 13.27 2.68 -4.36
N PRO A 28 12.12 3.27 -4.00
CA PRO A 28 12.08 4.69 -3.65
C PRO A 28 12.91 4.94 -2.39
N ILE A 29 13.65 6.05 -2.38
CA ILE A 29 14.36 6.51 -1.19
C ILE A 29 13.38 6.93 -0.08
N THR A 30 13.53 6.34 1.11
CA THR A 30 12.78 6.74 2.31
C THR A 30 13.63 7.63 3.23
N PHE A 31 12.97 8.46 4.05
CA PHE A 31 13.66 9.28 5.04
C PHE A 31 14.50 8.42 6.01
N GLN A 32 14.00 7.26 6.45
CA GLN A 32 14.74 6.36 7.33
C GLN A 32 16.05 5.87 6.70
N ARG A 33 16.02 5.46 5.42
CA ARG A 33 17.23 5.05 4.69
C ARG A 33 18.20 6.22 4.51
N PHE A 34 17.69 7.40 4.17
CA PHE A 34 18.49 8.61 4.08
C PHE A 34 19.15 8.97 5.42
N GLN A 35 18.40 8.94 6.53
CA GLN A 35 18.90 9.26 7.87
C GLN A 35 20.00 8.29 8.30
N GLN A 36 19.83 6.99 8.04
CA GLN A 36 20.84 5.98 8.32
C GLN A 36 22.13 6.25 7.52
N TRP A 37 22.01 6.55 6.22
CA TRP A 37 23.15 6.90 5.38
C TRP A 37 23.85 8.19 5.86
N PHE A 38 23.08 9.25 6.09
CA PHE A 38 23.60 10.56 6.48
C PHE A 38 24.29 10.52 7.84
N SER A 39 23.79 9.72 8.78
CA SER A 39 24.39 9.57 10.12
C SER A 39 25.86 9.12 10.08
N ARG A 40 26.23 8.32 9.07
CA ARG A 40 27.60 7.82 8.84
C ARG A 40 28.50 8.81 8.09
N HIS A 41 27.92 9.84 7.48
CA HIS A 41 28.61 10.80 6.61
C HIS A 41 28.70 12.21 7.22
N LYS A 42 28.27 12.39 8.48
CA LYS A 42 28.39 13.66 9.20
C LYS A 42 29.84 14.13 9.26
N LYS A 43 30.16 15.21 8.53
CA LYS A 43 31.45 15.93 8.63
C LYS A 43 31.18 17.34 9.15
N GLY A 44 31.51 17.58 10.43
CA GLY A 44 31.46 18.90 11.06
C GLY A 44 30.12 19.28 11.70
N LYS A 45 30.11 20.41 12.43
CA LYS A 45 28.95 20.93 13.18
C LYS A 45 27.90 21.66 12.32
N GLN A 46 28.19 21.95 11.05
CA GLN A 46 27.39 22.83 10.20
C GLN A 46 26.09 22.20 9.67
N LEU A 47 26.04 20.88 9.44
CA LEU A 47 24.86 20.19 8.89
C LEU A 47 24.46 19.01 9.80
N ASN A 48 23.67 19.28 10.83
CA ASN A 48 23.29 18.25 11.82
C ASN A 48 21.88 17.69 11.62
N ASP A 49 21.02 18.42 10.91
CA ASP A 49 19.61 18.11 10.74
C ASP A 49 19.38 17.35 9.42
N ALA A 50 19.27 16.02 9.54
CA ALA A 50 19.01 15.14 8.40
C ALA A 50 17.66 15.44 7.74
N HIS A 51 16.66 15.82 8.52
CA HIS A 51 15.33 16.08 8.01
C HIS A 51 15.32 17.35 7.15
N LYS A 52 15.88 18.44 7.68
CA LYS A 52 16.04 19.70 6.95
C LYS A 52 16.80 19.50 5.64
N LEU A 53 17.86 18.67 5.65
CA LEU A 53 18.65 18.38 4.46
C LEU A 53 17.88 17.57 3.41
N PHE A 54 17.13 16.55 3.85
CA PHE A 54 16.31 15.73 2.96
C PHE A 54 15.22 16.54 2.26
N GLU A 55 14.55 17.44 3.00
CA GLU A 55 13.54 18.35 2.45
C GLU A 55 14.14 19.37 1.49
N GLU A 56 15.34 19.87 1.74
CA GLU A 56 16.05 20.78 0.81
C GLU A 56 16.36 20.06 -0.52
N PHE A 57 16.83 18.80 -0.46
CA PHE A 57 17.10 18.02 -1.66
C PHE A 57 15.84 17.84 -2.51
N ARG A 58 14.73 17.46 -1.88
CA ARG A 58 13.47 17.18 -2.59
C ARG A 58 12.71 18.44 -2.99
N GLY A 59 12.62 19.43 -2.11
CA GLY A 59 11.79 20.62 -2.30
C GLY A 59 12.46 21.73 -3.12
N VAL A 60 13.80 21.80 -3.12
CA VAL A 60 14.56 22.90 -3.74
C VAL A 60 15.46 22.42 -4.85
N ILE A 61 16.26 21.38 -4.61
CA ILE A 61 17.26 20.95 -5.59
C ILE A 61 16.62 20.14 -6.73
N THR A 62 15.77 19.16 -6.42
CA THR A 62 15.15 18.27 -7.43
C THR A 62 13.70 18.66 -7.79
N GLY A 63 12.97 19.36 -6.92
CA GLY A 63 11.52 19.58 -7.06
C GLY A 63 11.05 20.72 -7.98
N PRO A 64 11.68 21.92 -7.96
CA PRO A 64 11.17 23.09 -8.69
C PRO A 64 11.43 23.07 -10.20
N ALA A 65 12.53 22.46 -10.64
CA ALA A 65 12.97 22.49 -12.02
C ALA A 65 12.17 21.51 -12.88
N THR A 66 11.60 22.00 -13.98
CA THR A 66 10.86 21.18 -14.94
C THR A 66 11.63 20.91 -16.23
N ASP A 67 12.69 21.69 -16.46
CA ASP A 67 13.60 21.64 -17.60
C ASP A 67 14.82 20.73 -17.33
N LYS A 68 15.14 20.45 -16.07
CA LYS A 68 16.26 19.61 -15.63
C LYS A 68 15.90 18.76 -14.42
N SER A 69 16.56 17.62 -14.27
CA SER A 69 16.35 16.67 -13.17
C SER A 69 16.66 17.26 -11.78
N TRP A 70 17.57 18.22 -11.73
CA TRP A 70 17.92 18.98 -10.53
C TRP A 70 18.67 20.27 -10.90
N LEU A 71 18.67 21.24 -9.98
CA LEU A 71 19.43 22.48 -10.11
C LEU A 71 20.94 22.21 -10.16
N SER A 72 21.65 22.92 -11.03
CA SER A 72 23.13 22.89 -11.00
C SER A 72 23.65 23.53 -9.72
N ARG A 73 24.92 23.29 -9.39
CA ARG A 73 25.57 23.91 -8.23
C ARG A 73 25.48 25.44 -8.32
N GLU A 74 25.74 26.00 -9.50
CA GLU A 74 25.67 27.44 -9.76
C GLU A 74 24.26 27.99 -9.56
N ASP A 75 23.24 27.33 -10.13
CA ASP A 75 21.84 27.74 -9.98
C ASP A 75 21.40 27.71 -8.52
N TYR A 76 21.76 26.64 -7.79
CA TYR A 76 21.42 26.48 -6.38
C TYR A 76 22.06 27.57 -5.50
N LEU A 77 23.33 27.90 -5.76
CA LEU A 77 24.03 28.97 -5.04
C LEU A 77 23.44 30.35 -5.36
N ALA A 78 22.96 30.56 -6.59
CA ALA A 78 22.35 31.80 -7.06
C ALA A 78 20.91 32.02 -6.55
N LEU A 79 20.27 31.02 -5.93
CA LEU A 79 18.89 31.12 -5.43
C LEU A 79 18.69 32.29 -4.46
N GLY A 80 17.51 32.90 -4.54
CA GLY A 80 17.10 33.93 -3.60
C GLY A 80 17.03 33.41 -2.15
N ILE A 81 17.00 34.34 -1.20
CA ILE A 81 17.02 34.02 0.24
C ILE A 81 15.81 33.18 0.66
N LYS A 82 14.64 33.35 0.01
CA LYS A 82 13.37 32.66 0.31
C LYS A 82 13.15 31.34 -0.45
N GLU A 83 14.13 30.92 -1.23
CA GLU A 83 14.02 29.71 -2.05
C GLU A 83 14.69 28.50 -1.40
N THR A 84 15.34 28.68 -0.25
CA THR A 84 16.12 27.65 0.46
C THR A 84 16.12 27.88 1.96
N ILE A 85 16.12 26.79 2.75
CA ILE A 85 16.13 26.86 4.21
C ILE A 85 17.55 27.14 4.75
N PHE A 86 18.58 27.04 3.91
CA PHE A 86 19.99 27.20 4.30
C PHE A 86 20.53 28.62 4.01
N LEU A 87 21.44 29.08 4.85
CA LEU A 87 22.14 30.35 4.67
C LEU A 87 23.17 30.22 3.54
N GLN A 88 23.54 31.33 2.91
CA GLN A 88 24.42 31.34 1.73
C GLN A 88 25.75 30.61 1.97
N GLU A 89 26.32 30.75 3.16
CA GLU A 89 27.56 30.11 3.61
C GLU A 89 27.44 28.58 3.83
N GLU A 90 26.22 28.07 4.04
CA GLU A 90 25.96 26.64 4.22
C GLU A 90 25.69 25.91 2.89
N ARG A 91 25.25 26.64 1.86
CA ARG A 91 24.77 26.06 0.59
C ARG A 91 25.83 25.22 -0.13
N GLU A 92 27.09 25.63 -0.10
CA GLU A 92 28.18 24.84 -0.70
C GLU A 92 28.35 23.46 -0.05
N ALA A 93 28.26 23.42 1.29
CA ALA A 93 28.32 22.17 2.03
C ALA A 93 27.11 21.29 1.74
N VAL A 94 25.90 21.89 1.66
CA VAL A 94 24.66 21.18 1.32
C VAL A 94 24.77 20.51 -0.05
N TYR A 95 25.18 21.25 -1.08
CA TYR A 95 25.28 20.71 -2.43
C TYR A 95 26.35 19.62 -2.54
N SER A 96 27.45 19.76 -1.80
CA SER A 96 28.49 18.72 -1.73
C SER A 96 28.00 17.41 -1.08
N VAL A 97 26.98 17.47 -0.21
CA VAL A 97 26.31 16.27 0.30
C VAL A 97 25.31 15.72 -0.71
N PHE A 98 24.61 16.59 -1.46
CA PHE A 98 23.68 16.19 -2.52
C PHE A 98 24.37 15.37 -3.61
N GLU A 99 25.58 15.74 -4.04
CA GLU A 99 26.36 14.95 -5.01
C GLU A 99 26.66 13.53 -4.51
N LYS A 100 27.01 13.37 -3.23
CA LYS A 100 27.22 12.06 -2.61
C LYS A 100 25.92 11.27 -2.48
N TYR A 101 24.81 11.98 -2.24
CA TYR A 101 23.49 11.39 -2.18
C TYR A 101 23.11 10.77 -3.54
N LEU A 102 23.40 11.42 -4.67
CA LEU A 102 23.19 10.84 -6.00
C LEU A 102 24.00 9.54 -6.19
N GLY A 103 25.26 9.50 -5.75
CA GLY A 103 26.07 8.28 -5.76
C GLY A 103 25.47 7.17 -4.89
N PHE A 104 25.03 7.51 -3.67
CA PHE A 104 24.34 6.58 -2.77
C PHE A 104 23.09 5.96 -3.39
N LEU A 105 22.29 6.75 -4.12
CA LEU A 105 21.12 6.24 -4.82
C LEU A 105 21.50 5.17 -5.85
N GLN A 106 22.49 5.46 -6.70
CA GLN A 106 22.95 4.54 -7.73
C GLN A 106 23.54 3.24 -7.13
N GLU A 107 24.43 3.36 -6.15
CA GLU A 107 25.11 2.21 -5.52
C GLU A 107 24.13 1.23 -4.85
N ASN A 108 22.98 1.73 -4.36
CA ASN A 108 22.02 0.93 -3.59
C ASN A 108 20.75 0.58 -4.38
N LYS A 109 20.72 0.85 -5.69
CA LYS A 109 19.52 0.70 -6.54
C LYS A 109 18.30 1.39 -5.91
N LEU A 110 18.47 2.68 -5.62
CA LEU A 110 17.44 3.56 -5.11
C LEU A 110 17.16 4.67 -6.10
N TYR A 111 15.95 5.22 -6.04
CA TYR A 111 15.58 6.38 -6.85
C TYR A 111 14.93 7.49 -6.02
N ASP A 112 15.14 8.72 -6.46
CA ASP A 112 14.39 9.89 -6.00
C ASP A 112 13.20 10.14 -6.95
N SER A 113 12.01 10.30 -6.38
CA SER A 113 10.78 10.46 -7.13
C SER A 113 10.77 11.66 -8.08
N ASN A 114 11.41 12.78 -7.70
CA ASN A 114 11.44 14.00 -8.53
C ASN A 114 12.38 13.82 -9.72
N VAL A 115 13.54 13.20 -9.48
CA VAL A 115 14.52 12.90 -10.54
C VAL A 115 13.91 11.97 -11.58
N VAL A 116 13.26 10.89 -11.14
CA VAL A 116 12.55 9.97 -12.03
C VAL A 116 11.40 10.67 -12.74
N SER A 117 10.67 11.57 -12.06
CA SER A 117 9.58 12.31 -12.68
C SER A 117 10.05 13.16 -13.85
N HIS A 118 11.19 13.85 -13.73
CA HIS A 118 11.79 14.59 -14.83
C HIS A 118 12.22 13.67 -15.97
N GLN A 119 12.97 12.61 -15.67
CA GLN A 119 13.42 11.63 -16.67
C GLN A 119 12.27 11.00 -17.46
N TYR A 120 11.10 10.85 -16.83
CA TYR A 120 9.93 10.24 -17.44
C TYR A 120 9.16 11.17 -18.37
N LEU A 121 9.44 12.48 -18.38
CA LEU A 121 8.86 13.41 -19.35
C LEU A 121 9.17 12.97 -20.80
N GLU A 122 10.35 12.43 -21.06
CA GLU A 122 10.74 11.94 -22.39
C GLU A 122 10.04 10.62 -22.79
N LYS A 123 9.59 9.84 -21.79
CA LYS A 123 8.91 8.54 -21.99
C LYS A 123 7.39 8.66 -21.96
N LEU A 124 6.88 9.84 -21.60
CA LEU A 124 5.47 10.06 -21.36
C LEU A 124 4.68 10.13 -22.66
N GLN A 125 3.48 9.57 -22.61
CA GLN A 125 2.47 9.70 -23.65
C GLN A 125 1.17 10.12 -22.99
N ALA A 126 0.45 11.05 -23.62
CA ALA A 126 -0.88 11.44 -23.16
C ALA A 126 -1.84 10.23 -23.19
N ARG A 127 -2.55 10.00 -22.09
CA ARG A 127 -3.33 8.78 -21.82
C ARG A 127 -4.64 9.01 -21.10
N TYR A 128 -4.71 10.06 -20.27
CA TYR A 128 -5.87 10.32 -19.44
C TYR A 128 -6.72 11.42 -20.05
N ASP A 129 -8.03 11.19 -20.08
CA ASP A 129 -8.99 12.22 -20.47
C ASP A 129 -9.23 13.21 -19.34
N PHE A 130 -9.09 12.78 -18.08
CA PHE A 130 -9.26 13.62 -16.89
C PHE A 130 -8.43 13.10 -15.70
N VAL A 131 -7.91 13.99 -14.86
CA VAL A 131 -7.17 13.62 -13.64
C VAL A 131 -7.67 14.38 -12.41
N ILE A 132 -7.87 13.68 -11.29
CA ILE A 132 -8.10 14.30 -9.98
C ILE A 132 -6.87 14.01 -9.11
N VAL A 133 -6.26 15.06 -8.58
CA VAL A 133 -5.14 14.98 -7.64
C VAL A 133 -5.62 15.44 -6.27
N ASP A 134 -5.65 14.52 -5.32
CA ASP A 134 -5.89 14.83 -3.92
C ASP A 134 -4.58 15.17 -3.20
N GLU A 135 -4.66 15.98 -2.15
CA GLU A 135 -3.52 16.44 -1.35
C GLU A 135 -2.34 16.99 -2.20
N VAL A 136 -2.65 17.83 -3.20
CA VAL A 136 -1.66 18.39 -4.14
C VAL A 136 -0.49 19.09 -3.45
N GLN A 137 -0.70 19.57 -2.23
CA GLN A 137 0.34 20.17 -1.43
C GLN A 137 1.44 19.20 -1.00
N ASP A 138 1.28 17.87 -1.17
CA ASP A 138 2.33 16.87 -0.93
C ASP A 138 3.18 16.58 -2.17
N LEU A 139 2.78 17.09 -3.33
CA LEU A 139 3.50 16.92 -4.59
C LEU A 139 4.42 18.11 -4.88
N THR A 140 5.54 17.82 -5.54
CA THR A 140 6.44 18.85 -6.08
C THR A 140 6.00 19.33 -7.45
N ASN A 141 6.56 20.45 -7.93
CA ASN A 141 6.20 21.02 -9.22
C ASN A 141 6.48 20.04 -10.38
N ILE A 142 7.62 19.34 -10.37
CA ILE A 142 7.95 18.38 -11.42
C ILE A 142 7.00 17.17 -11.43
N GLN A 143 6.59 16.70 -10.25
CA GLN A 143 5.61 15.61 -10.12
C GLN A 143 4.25 16.03 -10.68
N LEU A 144 3.77 17.22 -10.28
CA LEU A 144 2.52 17.77 -10.79
C LEU A 144 2.61 18.01 -12.31
N TYR A 145 3.71 18.56 -12.80
CA TYR A 145 3.94 18.79 -14.22
C TYR A 145 3.87 17.49 -15.03
N LEU A 146 4.51 16.42 -14.54
CA LEU A 146 4.44 15.10 -15.16
C LEU A 146 3.00 14.57 -15.21
N ILE A 147 2.21 14.73 -14.14
CA ILE A 147 0.80 14.35 -14.11
C ILE A 147 0.00 15.11 -15.16
N ILE A 148 0.12 16.44 -15.21
CA ILE A 148 -0.63 17.26 -16.17
C ILE A 148 -0.25 16.92 -17.62
N LYS A 149 1.03 16.64 -17.88
CA LYS A 149 1.48 16.20 -19.22
C LYS A 149 0.95 14.83 -19.64
N SER A 150 0.40 14.05 -18.71
CA SER A 150 -0.22 12.76 -19.03
C SER A 150 -1.65 12.90 -19.57
N LEU A 151 -2.24 14.09 -19.54
CA LEU A 151 -3.56 14.37 -20.07
C LEU A 151 -3.55 14.54 -21.59
N HIS A 152 -4.65 14.10 -22.23
CA HIS A 152 -4.93 14.45 -23.63
C HIS A 152 -5.18 15.95 -23.80
N HIS A 153 -5.84 16.57 -22.81
CA HIS A 153 -6.07 18.00 -22.74
C HIS A 153 -5.60 18.55 -21.39
N VAL A 154 -4.67 19.50 -21.43
CA VAL A 154 -3.95 20.00 -20.25
C VAL A 154 -4.83 20.71 -19.21
N HIS A 155 -6.10 20.98 -19.51
CA HIS A 155 -7.06 21.65 -18.62
C HIS A 155 -8.04 20.69 -17.93
N ASP A 156 -8.02 19.41 -18.27
CA ASP A 156 -8.97 18.42 -17.77
C ASP A 156 -8.49 17.81 -16.45
N PHE A 157 -8.43 18.64 -15.41
CA PHE A 157 -8.00 18.21 -14.09
C PHE A 157 -8.70 18.93 -12.94
N ILE A 158 -8.64 18.32 -11.75
CA ILE A 158 -8.95 18.94 -10.46
C ILE A 158 -7.78 18.72 -9.51
N LEU A 159 -7.30 19.79 -8.89
CA LEU A 159 -6.30 19.74 -7.81
C LEU A 159 -6.96 20.14 -6.50
N CYS A 160 -6.92 19.24 -5.51
CA CYS A 160 -7.44 19.46 -4.16
C CYS A 160 -6.29 19.54 -3.17
N GLY A 161 -6.41 20.39 -2.13
CA GLY A 161 -5.38 20.47 -1.10
C GLY A 161 -5.50 21.65 -0.14
N ASP A 162 -4.76 21.59 0.97
CA ASP A 162 -4.68 22.65 1.99
C ASP A 162 -3.23 22.98 2.36
N SER A 163 -2.79 24.19 2.01
CA SER A 163 -1.44 24.69 2.29
C SER A 163 -1.13 24.88 3.79
N ASN A 164 -2.14 24.97 4.65
CA ASN A 164 -1.95 25.02 6.11
C ASN A 164 -1.69 23.63 6.70
N GLN A 165 -1.95 22.55 5.95
CA GLN A 165 -1.63 21.16 6.34
C GLN A 165 -0.25 20.69 5.89
N ILE A 166 0.58 21.59 5.35
CA ILE A 166 1.97 21.32 5.00
C ILE A 166 2.79 21.26 6.30
N VAL A 167 3.02 20.05 6.82
CA VAL A 167 3.84 19.85 8.01
C VAL A 167 5.30 20.17 7.70
N HIS A 168 5.84 19.68 6.58
CA HIS A 168 7.25 19.88 6.22
C HIS A 168 7.47 20.86 5.07
N PRO A 169 8.62 21.56 5.03
CA PRO A 169 8.90 22.54 3.99
C PRO A 169 9.25 21.84 2.66
N ASN A 170 8.25 21.34 1.95
CA ASN A 170 8.40 20.91 0.54
C ASN A 170 8.32 22.08 -0.45
N PHE A 171 8.37 23.32 0.08
CA PHE A 171 8.34 24.57 -0.68
C PHE A 171 7.11 24.76 -1.58
N PHE A 172 6.03 24.00 -1.35
CA PHE A 172 4.76 24.18 -2.04
C PHE A 172 4.13 25.54 -1.72
N SER A 173 3.59 26.17 -2.77
CA SER A 173 2.74 27.35 -2.68
C SER A 173 1.79 27.39 -3.89
N TRP A 174 0.57 27.90 -3.70
CA TRP A 174 -0.38 28.06 -4.80
C TRP A 174 0.14 29.05 -5.84
N SER A 175 0.94 30.03 -5.42
CA SER A 175 1.65 30.93 -6.34
C SER A 175 2.63 30.20 -7.26
N LYS A 176 3.34 29.16 -6.79
CA LYS A 176 4.24 28.35 -7.62
C LYS A 176 3.45 27.46 -8.57
N VAL A 177 2.35 26.85 -8.11
CA VAL A 177 1.45 26.07 -8.97
C VAL A 177 0.89 26.97 -10.08
N LYS A 178 0.40 28.17 -9.76
CA LYS A 178 -0.02 29.15 -10.79
C LYS A 178 1.11 29.49 -11.75
N SER A 179 2.31 29.76 -11.21
CA SER A 179 3.47 30.09 -12.03
C SER A 179 3.85 28.97 -12.99
N LEU A 180 3.66 27.70 -12.62
CA LEU A 180 3.85 26.55 -13.50
C LEU A 180 2.94 26.66 -14.74
N PHE A 181 1.65 26.95 -14.56
CA PHE A 181 0.70 27.13 -15.67
C PHE A 181 0.95 28.39 -16.51
N TYR A 182 1.50 29.46 -15.91
CA TYR A 182 1.84 30.68 -16.66
C TYR A 182 3.16 30.59 -17.42
N LYS A 183 4.19 29.92 -16.87
CA LYS A 183 5.54 29.87 -17.47
C LYS A 183 5.66 28.85 -18.59
N GLN A 184 4.83 27.80 -18.57
CA GLN A 184 4.80 26.78 -19.60
C GLN A 184 3.79 27.24 -20.67
N GLU A 185 4.29 27.78 -21.78
CA GLU A 185 3.47 28.35 -22.88
C GLU A 185 2.43 27.34 -23.42
N ASP A 186 2.75 26.06 -23.30
CA ASP A 186 2.00 24.89 -23.70
C ASP A 186 0.95 24.41 -22.68
N LEU A 187 0.89 24.99 -21.47
CA LEU A 187 -0.17 24.72 -20.49
C LEU A 187 -1.35 25.72 -20.56
N GLY A 188 -1.16 26.89 -21.17
CA GLY A 188 -2.21 27.92 -21.33
C GLY A 188 -2.64 28.62 -20.03
N ALA A 189 -3.01 29.90 -20.14
CA ALA A 189 -3.52 30.67 -18.99
C ALA A 189 -4.98 30.28 -18.69
N ALA A 190 -5.18 29.43 -17.70
CA ALA A 190 -6.53 29.07 -17.30
C ALA A 190 -7.10 30.10 -16.29
N GLU A 191 -7.94 31.00 -16.83
CA GLU A 191 -8.42 32.22 -16.17
C GLU A 191 -9.40 32.02 -14.99
N ASN A 192 -9.71 30.79 -14.56
CA ASN A 192 -10.74 30.53 -13.52
C ASN A 192 -10.44 29.33 -12.58
N LEU A 193 -9.25 29.28 -11.97
CA LEU A 193 -8.69 28.00 -11.49
C LEU A 193 -8.87 27.61 -10.02
N ILE A 194 -9.25 28.52 -9.11
CA ILE A 194 -9.25 28.20 -7.66
C ILE A 194 -10.61 28.50 -7.05
N ARG A 195 -11.16 27.48 -6.39
CA ARG A 195 -12.35 27.56 -5.55
C ARG A 195 -11.92 27.23 -4.12
N ILE A 196 -12.23 28.12 -3.19
CA ILE A 196 -11.94 27.92 -1.77
C ILE A 196 -13.23 27.46 -1.11
N LEU A 197 -13.17 26.30 -0.44
CA LEU A 197 -14.25 25.81 0.40
C LEU A 197 -13.96 26.22 1.84
N ASN A 198 -14.77 27.12 2.39
CA ASN A 198 -14.58 27.68 3.73
C ASN A 198 -15.35 26.91 4.82
N THR A 199 -16.40 26.16 4.47
CA THR A 199 -17.24 25.46 5.45
C THR A 199 -16.65 24.13 5.89
N ASN A 200 -16.51 23.92 7.21
CA ASN A 200 -16.07 22.68 7.81
C ASN A 200 -17.21 21.95 8.52
N TYR A 201 -17.41 20.70 8.11
CA TYR A 201 -18.43 19.78 8.64
C TYR A 201 -17.82 18.68 9.53
N ARG A 202 -16.49 18.64 9.64
CA ARG A 202 -15.71 17.55 10.22
C ARG A 202 -15.38 17.77 11.69
N ASN A 203 -14.94 18.97 12.05
CA ASN A 203 -14.51 19.30 13.40
C ASN A 203 -15.63 20.01 14.16
N SER A 204 -15.67 19.84 15.48
CA SER A 204 -16.54 20.61 16.36
C SER A 204 -16.27 22.12 16.23
N PRO A 205 -17.26 22.98 16.51
CA PRO A 205 -17.06 24.42 16.49
C PRO A 205 -15.91 24.89 17.40
N GLN A 206 -15.75 24.26 18.57
CA GLN A 206 -14.71 24.59 19.55
C GLN A 206 -13.29 24.31 19.03
N VAL A 207 -13.09 23.15 18.39
CA VAL A 207 -11.79 22.80 17.77
C VAL A 207 -11.49 23.74 16.60
N THR A 208 -12.51 24.05 15.80
CA THR A 208 -12.40 24.96 14.65
C THR A 208 -12.02 26.38 15.09
N GLU A 209 -12.59 26.87 16.19
CA GLU A 209 -12.29 28.19 16.75
C GLU A 209 -10.80 28.32 17.14
N ILE A 210 -10.26 27.33 17.85
CA ILE A 210 -8.84 27.34 18.26
C ILE A 210 -7.92 27.19 17.05
N ALA A 211 -8.25 26.33 16.09
CA ALA A 211 -7.50 26.21 14.85
C ALA A 211 -7.46 27.54 14.06
N ASN A 212 -8.59 28.26 14.00
CA ASN A 212 -8.67 29.60 13.41
C ASN A 212 -7.81 30.63 14.18
N LYS A 213 -7.78 30.57 15.52
CA LYS A 213 -6.88 31.43 16.32
C LYS A 213 -5.41 31.18 15.97
N ILE A 214 -4.99 29.93 15.75
CA ILE A 214 -3.64 29.61 15.27
C ILE A 214 -3.35 30.27 13.91
N LEU A 215 -4.29 30.20 12.96
CA LEU A 215 -4.15 30.86 11.66
C LEU A 215 -4.05 32.40 11.79
N LYS A 216 -4.80 32.99 12.72
CA LYS A 216 -4.72 34.44 13.03
C LYS A 216 -3.38 34.82 13.65
N ILE A 217 -2.83 34.01 14.56
CA ILE A 217 -1.49 34.22 15.14
C ILE A 217 -0.43 34.16 14.03
N LYS A 218 -0.49 33.13 13.18
CA LYS A 218 0.39 32.98 12.01
C LYS A 218 0.35 34.22 11.11
N ASN A 219 -0.85 34.69 10.77
CA ASN A 219 -1.03 35.85 9.90
C ASN A 219 -0.50 37.15 10.53
N ASN A 220 -0.78 37.39 11.80
CA ASN A 220 -0.30 38.59 12.48
C ASN A 220 1.23 38.61 12.63
N ARG A 221 1.84 37.47 12.97
CA ARG A 221 3.28 37.40 13.21
C ARG A 221 4.11 37.43 11.92
N PHE A 222 3.66 36.75 10.88
CA PHE A 222 4.46 36.47 9.69
C PHE A 222 3.87 37.02 8.38
N GLY A 223 2.64 37.53 8.42
CA GLY A 223 1.90 37.91 7.23
C GLY A 223 1.35 36.70 6.46
N SER A 224 0.88 36.96 5.24
CA SER A 224 0.36 35.93 4.32
C SER A 224 1.42 35.59 3.27
N ILE A 225 1.62 34.30 3.00
CA ILE A 225 2.48 33.85 1.90
C ILE A 225 1.71 33.99 0.57
N ASP A 226 0.51 33.40 0.52
CA ASP A 226 -0.39 33.42 -0.65
C ASP A 226 -1.75 34.02 -0.26
N LYS A 227 -2.47 34.59 -1.23
CA LYS A 227 -3.84 35.10 -1.01
C LYS A 227 -4.83 33.96 -0.83
N GLU A 228 -4.51 32.81 -1.41
CA GLU A 228 -5.36 31.62 -1.50
C GLU A 228 -5.35 30.79 -0.23
N SER A 229 -4.32 30.94 0.61
CA SER A 229 -4.20 30.29 1.93
C SER A 229 -4.77 31.14 3.07
N HIS A 230 -5.41 32.25 2.72
CA HIS A 230 -5.80 33.34 3.63
C HIS A 230 -7.32 33.33 3.87
N TYR A 231 -7.82 32.23 4.42
CA TYR A 231 -9.21 32.07 4.80
C TYR A 231 -9.31 31.49 6.21
N LEU A 232 -10.39 31.85 6.90
CA LEU A 232 -10.80 31.18 8.12
C LEU A 232 -11.85 30.14 7.77
N VAL A 233 -11.88 29.10 8.59
CA VAL A 233 -12.82 28.00 8.42
C VAL A 233 -14.11 28.31 9.17
N GLU A 234 -15.24 28.26 8.47
CA GLU A 234 -16.57 28.42 9.06
C GLU A 234 -17.05 27.06 9.55
N SER A 235 -17.25 26.91 10.85
CA SER A 235 -17.80 25.66 11.38
C SER A 235 -19.29 25.55 11.06
N ASN A 236 -19.68 24.42 10.48
CA ASN A 236 -21.05 23.96 10.35
C ASN A 236 -21.21 22.55 10.96
N GLY A 237 -20.33 22.21 11.90
CA GLY A 237 -20.40 20.95 12.62
C GLY A 237 -21.62 20.95 13.54
N HIS A 238 -22.56 20.03 13.32
CA HIS A 238 -23.71 19.82 14.21
C HIS A 238 -23.31 19.20 15.55
N THR A 239 -22.11 18.60 15.63
CA THR A 239 -21.59 17.91 16.81
C THR A 239 -20.85 18.89 17.72
N GLN A 240 -21.42 19.15 18.90
CA GLN A 240 -20.75 19.91 19.95
C GLN A 240 -19.68 19.05 20.63
N GLY A 241 -18.56 19.68 20.95
CA GLY A 241 -17.46 19.08 21.70
C GLY A 241 -16.81 20.09 22.63
N GLU A 242 -15.60 19.80 23.07
CA GLU A 242 -14.89 20.59 24.06
C GLU A 242 -13.39 20.64 23.79
N VAL A 243 -12.77 21.76 24.15
CA VAL A 243 -11.32 21.87 24.25
C VAL A 243 -10.97 22.11 25.71
N VAL A 244 -10.22 21.19 26.29
CA VAL A 244 -9.91 21.16 27.72
C VAL A 244 -8.40 21.22 27.90
N PHE A 245 -7.93 22.30 28.54
CA PHE A 245 -6.54 22.41 28.96
C PHE A 245 -6.38 21.90 30.39
N LEU A 246 -5.47 20.96 30.59
CA LEU A 246 -5.35 20.14 31.78
C LEU A 246 -3.99 20.33 32.45
N GLN A 247 -3.96 20.21 33.78
CA GLN A 247 -2.71 20.28 34.54
C GLN A 247 -1.82 19.06 34.26
N ASP A 248 -0.52 19.32 34.10
CA ASP A 248 0.51 18.27 33.99
C ASP A 248 0.82 17.67 35.37
N ASN A 249 -0.10 16.86 35.89
CA ASN A 249 0.09 16.11 37.14
C ASN A 249 -0.25 14.62 36.95
N ASP A 250 0.33 13.78 37.81
CA ASP A 250 0.18 12.32 37.69
C ASP A 250 -1.28 11.87 37.82
N HIS A 251 -2.08 12.55 38.66
CA HIS A 251 -3.49 12.21 38.86
C HIS A 251 -4.30 12.32 37.57
N ILE A 252 -4.19 13.46 36.87
CA ILE A 252 -4.89 13.71 35.61
C ILE A 252 -4.42 12.74 34.53
N LYS A 253 -3.11 12.52 34.39
CA LYS A 253 -2.57 11.57 33.40
C LYS A 253 -3.08 10.16 33.64
N GLN A 254 -3.05 9.70 34.89
CA GLN A 254 -3.54 8.37 35.27
C GLN A 254 -5.04 8.24 35.05
N GLU A 255 -5.83 9.28 35.34
CA GLU A 255 -7.27 9.26 35.08
C GLU A 255 -7.55 9.21 33.58
N LEU A 256 -6.88 10.06 32.80
CA LEU A 256 -7.03 10.09 31.35
C LEU A 256 -6.63 8.75 30.73
N ASP A 257 -5.51 8.15 31.12
CA ASP A 257 -5.10 6.82 30.66
C ASP A 257 -6.14 5.76 31.06
N LYS A 258 -6.57 5.74 32.33
CA LYS A 258 -7.54 4.77 32.83
C LYS A 258 -8.82 4.76 32.00
N LYS A 259 -9.31 5.95 31.60
CA LYS A 259 -10.57 6.11 30.86
C LYS A 259 -10.44 5.91 29.34
N THR A 260 -9.23 6.00 28.79
CA THR A 260 -9.02 6.08 27.33
C THR A 260 -8.14 4.97 26.75
N LYS A 261 -7.33 4.26 27.55
CA LYS A 261 -6.35 3.28 27.06
C LYS A 261 -6.91 2.13 26.21
N ALA A 262 -8.17 1.78 26.43
CA ALA A 262 -8.87 0.71 25.73
C ALA A 262 -9.87 1.24 24.68
N SER A 263 -9.76 2.52 24.29
CA SER A 263 -10.59 3.15 23.27
C SER A 263 -9.87 3.33 21.94
N THR A 264 -10.53 2.93 20.85
CA THR A 264 -10.12 3.30 19.47
C THR A 264 -10.53 4.73 19.10
N ARG A 265 -11.32 5.41 19.95
CA ARG A 265 -11.82 6.76 19.71
C ARG A 265 -10.90 7.86 20.23
N PHE A 266 -9.83 7.48 20.93
CA PHE A 266 -8.84 8.38 21.49
C PHE A 266 -7.47 8.09 20.88
N ALA A 267 -6.78 9.14 20.46
CA ALA A 267 -5.39 9.05 20.06
C ALA A 267 -4.55 10.12 20.76
N VAL A 268 -3.31 9.78 21.06
CA VAL A 268 -2.32 10.71 21.63
C VAL A 268 -1.43 11.20 20.50
N ILE A 269 -1.29 12.52 20.37
CA ILE A 269 -0.41 13.13 19.37
C ILE A 269 0.74 13.84 20.09
N VAL A 270 1.96 13.54 19.63
CA VAL A 270 3.21 14.21 20.01
C VAL A 270 3.86 14.86 18.79
N MET A 271 4.76 15.82 19.00
CA MET A 271 5.39 16.56 17.90
C MET A 271 6.39 15.68 17.15
N THR A 272 7.31 15.02 17.87
CA THR A 272 8.45 14.30 17.28
C THR A 272 8.54 12.86 17.78
N PRO A 273 9.22 11.96 17.05
CA PRO A 273 9.40 10.56 17.46
C PRO A 273 10.04 10.41 18.85
N GLU A 274 10.95 11.31 19.23
CA GLU A 274 11.67 11.27 20.51
C GLU A 274 10.75 11.49 21.72
N GLN A 275 9.57 12.07 21.50
CA GLN A 275 8.56 12.32 22.54
C GLN A 275 7.65 11.11 22.78
N LYS A 276 7.59 10.14 21.84
CA LYS A 276 6.73 8.94 21.99
C LYS A 276 7.02 8.17 23.27
N PRO A 277 8.28 7.87 23.65
CA PRO A 277 8.56 7.15 24.90
C PRO A 277 8.06 7.89 26.14
N MET A 278 8.10 9.23 26.15
CA MET A 278 7.60 10.03 27.27
C MET A 278 6.07 9.97 27.36
N ALA A 279 5.37 10.00 26.21
CA ALA A 279 3.92 9.82 26.18
C ALA A 279 3.52 8.41 26.63
N GLN A 280 4.23 7.38 26.15
CA GLN A 280 3.96 5.97 26.45
C GLN A 280 4.21 5.58 27.92
N GLN A 281 4.99 6.37 28.67
CA GLN A 281 5.12 6.21 30.13
C GLN A 281 3.83 6.52 30.88
N HIS A 282 2.97 7.36 30.31
CA HIS A 282 1.73 7.82 30.95
C HIS A 282 0.48 7.28 30.27
N PHE A 283 0.53 7.04 28.96
CA PHE A 283 -0.59 6.56 28.15
C PHE A 283 -0.27 5.16 27.61
N SER A 284 -1.01 4.18 28.12
CA SER A 284 -0.91 2.76 27.79
C SER A 284 -1.55 2.41 26.44
N THR A 285 -2.19 3.36 25.76
CA THR A 285 -2.80 3.14 24.45
C THR A 285 -1.75 2.82 23.38
N PRO A 286 -2.04 1.93 22.42
CA PRO A 286 -1.20 1.76 21.24
C PRO A 286 -1.29 2.94 20.27
N LEU A 287 -2.34 3.77 20.36
CA LEU A 287 -2.64 4.88 19.46
C LEU A 287 -1.87 6.16 19.82
N VAL A 288 -0.54 6.06 19.82
CA VAL A 288 0.37 7.21 20.01
C VAL A 288 1.04 7.52 18.68
N PHE A 289 0.83 8.73 18.18
CA PHE A 289 1.29 9.16 16.87
C PHE A 289 2.20 10.38 16.96
N THR A 290 3.24 10.42 16.12
CA THR A 290 3.85 11.71 15.78
C THR A 290 2.93 12.52 14.86
N ILE A 291 3.17 13.82 14.71
CA ILE A 291 2.37 14.63 13.79
C ILE A 291 2.40 14.14 12.34
N GLN A 292 3.53 13.57 11.90
CA GLN A 292 3.68 12.99 10.57
C GLN A 292 2.82 11.74 10.40
N GLU A 293 2.76 10.92 11.45
CA GLU A 293 1.95 9.70 11.46
C GLU A 293 0.46 10.02 11.57
N ALA A 294 0.09 11.06 12.31
CA ALA A 294 -1.29 11.48 12.49
C ALA A 294 -1.89 12.16 11.24
N LYS A 295 -1.08 12.59 10.28
CA LYS A 295 -1.57 13.17 9.02
C LYS A 295 -2.42 12.16 8.26
N GLY A 296 -3.59 12.60 7.78
CA GLY A 296 -4.58 11.73 7.13
C GLY A 296 -5.42 10.89 8.09
N LEU A 297 -5.12 10.91 9.40
CA LEU A 297 -5.91 10.25 10.43
C LEU A 297 -6.91 11.21 11.08
N GLU A 298 -7.92 10.63 11.71
CA GLU A 298 -9.00 11.31 12.41
C GLU A 298 -9.46 10.47 13.60
N TYR A 299 -9.66 11.12 14.74
CA TYR A 299 -10.22 10.50 15.93
C TYR A 299 -11.29 11.40 16.54
N GLU A 300 -12.27 10.78 17.20
CA GLU A 300 -13.30 11.52 17.93
C GLU A 300 -12.67 12.42 18.99
N ASN A 301 -11.63 11.93 19.67
CA ASN A 301 -10.95 12.63 20.75
C ASN A 301 -9.43 12.58 20.55
N ILE A 302 -8.76 13.72 20.70
CA ILE A 302 -7.30 13.82 20.65
C ILE A 302 -6.75 14.27 22.00
N ILE A 303 -5.66 13.64 22.42
CA ILE A 303 -4.84 14.06 23.55
C ILE A 303 -3.54 14.67 22.99
N LEU A 304 -3.34 15.97 23.13
CA LEU A 304 -2.09 16.65 22.85
C LEU A 304 -1.20 16.63 24.09
N TYR A 305 -0.07 15.94 24.01
CA TYR A 305 0.84 15.78 25.14
C TYR A 305 2.19 16.46 24.89
N ASN A 306 2.52 17.46 25.71
CA ASN A 306 3.79 18.19 25.68
C ASN A 306 4.19 18.69 24.29
N PHE A 307 3.19 19.13 23.53
CA PHE A 307 3.35 19.54 22.14
C PHE A 307 4.06 20.90 22.02
N LEU A 308 3.89 21.78 23.01
CA LEU A 308 4.51 23.10 23.07
C LEU A 308 5.75 23.15 23.96
N SER A 309 5.68 22.53 25.14
CA SER A 309 6.65 22.74 26.23
C SER A 309 8.09 22.36 25.86
N GLN A 310 8.27 21.36 25.00
CA GLN A 310 9.60 20.96 24.51
C GLN A 310 10.21 21.97 23.53
N GLU A 311 9.39 22.82 22.92
CA GLU A 311 9.79 23.79 21.89
C GLU A 311 9.35 25.20 22.28
N GLU A 312 9.30 25.49 23.60
CA GLU A 312 8.78 26.72 24.19
C GLU A 312 9.41 27.97 23.55
N GLN A 313 10.73 27.96 23.33
CA GLN A 313 11.44 29.09 22.73
C GLN A 313 10.91 29.41 21.33
N ARG A 314 10.57 28.40 20.53
CA ARG A 314 10.04 28.60 19.18
C ARG A 314 8.62 29.13 19.23
N TYR A 315 7.78 28.59 20.10
CA TYR A 315 6.40 29.07 20.27
C TYR A 315 6.32 30.47 20.87
N ARG A 316 7.27 30.84 21.74
CA ARG A 316 7.41 32.22 22.23
C ARG A 316 7.76 33.19 21.10
N GLU A 317 8.64 32.80 20.18
CA GLU A 317 8.95 33.64 19.01
C GLU A 317 7.78 33.71 18.01
N ILE A 318 6.97 32.65 17.90
CA ILE A 318 5.72 32.62 17.11
C ILE A 318 4.67 33.59 17.68
N SER A 319 4.53 33.66 19.01
CA SER A 319 3.54 34.53 19.67
C SER A 319 4.02 35.97 19.89
N LYS A 320 5.30 36.25 19.62
CA LYS A 320 5.93 37.54 19.91
C LYS A 320 5.28 38.70 19.15
N GLY A 321 4.82 39.70 19.89
CA GLY A 321 4.19 40.89 19.30
C GLY A 321 2.75 40.67 18.81
N VAL A 322 2.12 39.54 19.13
CA VAL A 322 0.70 39.29 18.89
C VAL A 322 -0.07 39.49 20.20
N SER A 323 -1.13 40.31 20.16
CA SER A 323 -2.04 40.53 21.30
C SER A 323 -3.38 39.83 21.11
N ALA A 324 -4.17 39.67 22.18
CA ALA A 324 -5.52 39.08 22.09
C ALA A 324 -6.45 39.90 21.18
N GLU A 325 -6.35 41.24 21.22
CA GLU A 325 -7.11 42.16 20.36
C GLU A 325 -6.79 41.97 18.86
N ASP A 326 -5.61 41.48 18.52
CA ASP A 326 -5.24 41.18 17.14
C ASP A 326 -5.93 39.92 16.60
N LEU A 327 -6.45 39.07 17.48
CA LEU A 327 -7.18 37.86 17.12
C LEU A 327 -8.68 38.10 16.93
N ASP A 328 -9.21 39.24 17.36
CA ASP A 328 -10.60 39.63 17.10
C ASP A 328 -10.78 40.24 15.71
N LYS A 329 -9.68 40.62 15.06
CA LYS A 329 -9.67 41.21 13.72
C LYS A 329 -9.73 40.11 12.65
N ASP A 330 -10.33 40.45 11.50
CA ASP A 330 -10.23 39.63 10.30
C ASP A 330 -8.79 39.54 9.80
N LEU A 331 -8.49 38.43 9.13
CA LEU A 331 -7.17 38.19 8.56
C LEU A 331 -6.82 39.32 7.56
N LYS A 332 -5.69 40.00 7.76
CA LYS A 332 -5.21 41.04 6.84
C LYS A 332 -4.13 40.47 5.93
N PHE A 333 -4.34 40.57 4.62
CA PHE A 333 -3.28 40.24 3.67
C PHE A 333 -2.15 41.25 3.81
N SER A 334 -1.00 40.78 4.27
CA SER A 334 0.21 41.60 4.38
C SER A 334 1.44 40.75 4.05
N ARG A 335 2.38 41.32 3.30
CA ARG A 335 3.68 40.68 3.03
C ARG A 335 4.68 41.11 4.09
N ALA A 336 5.53 40.19 4.53
CA ALA A 336 6.61 40.50 5.47
C ALA A 336 7.47 41.69 4.97
N LYS A 337 7.70 42.67 5.85
CA LYS A 337 8.43 43.91 5.54
C LYS A 337 9.93 43.65 5.29
N ASP A 338 10.51 42.71 6.02
CA ASP A 338 11.88 42.23 5.83
C ASP A 338 11.89 40.98 4.95
N LYS A 339 12.70 40.99 3.89
CA LYS A 339 12.84 39.87 2.95
C LYS A 339 13.93 38.87 3.36
N THR A 340 14.78 39.22 4.32
CA THR A 340 15.85 38.37 4.86
C THR A 340 15.40 37.55 6.07
N ASP A 341 14.26 37.91 6.67
CA ASP A 341 13.68 37.19 7.80
C ASP A 341 13.16 35.80 7.37
N LYS A 342 13.92 34.74 7.72
CA LYS A 342 13.56 33.33 7.51
C LYS A 342 12.70 32.75 8.64
N SER A 343 12.29 33.55 9.63
CA SER A 343 11.54 33.08 10.79
C SER A 343 10.30 32.30 10.37
N LEU A 344 9.56 32.75 9.35
CA LEU A 344 8.38 32.03 8.87
C LEU A 344 8.74 30.63 8.35
N GLU A 345 9.80 30.47 7.56
CA GLU A 345 10.20 29.16 7.04
C GLU A 345 10.66 28.22 8.16
N ILE A 346 11.36 28.76 9.15
CA ILE A 346 11.83 28.03 10.35
C ILE A 346 10.65 27.60 11.23
N TYR A 347 9.66 28.47 11.42
CA TYR A 347 8.53 28.25 12.32
C TYR A 347 7.29 27.66 11.64
N LYS A 348 7.25 27.62 10.29
CA LYS A 348 6.13 27.06 9.51
C LYS A 348 5.84 25.63 9.93
N PHE A 349 6.90 24.81 10.12
CA PHE A 349 6.76 23.45 10.62
C PHE A 349 5.96 23.42 11.93
N TYR A 350 6.33 24.23 12.93
CA TYR A 350 5.71 24.23 14.26
C TYR A 350 4.24 24.66 14.23
N ILE A 351 3.95 25.77 13.54
CA ILE A 351 2.59 26.32 13.45
C ILE A 351 1.66 25.39 12.67
N ASN A 352 2.12 24.89 11.51
CA ASN A 352 1.34 23.98 10.70
C ASN A 352 1.18 22.62 11.39
N SER A 353 2.21 22.13 12.08
CA SER A 353 2.12 20.91 12.91
C SER A 353 1.05 21.06 13.98
N LEU A 354 1.02 22.20 14.67
CA LEU A 354 -0.01 22.47 15.68
C LEU A 354 -1.40 22.54 15.04
N TYR A 355 -1.56 23.25 13.93
CA TYR A 355 -2.83 23.32 13.19
C TYR A 355 -3.31 21.92 12.74
N VAL A 356 -2.42 21.10 12.18
CA VAL A 356 -2.72 19.73 11.77
C VAL A 356 -3.13 18.89 12.98
N ALA A 357 -2.39 18.99 14.09
CA ALA A 357 -2.65 18.23 15.31
C ALA A 357 -4.03 18.53 15.89
N LEU A 358 -4.40 19.82 15.97
CA LEU A 358 -5.72 20.27 16.43
C LEU A 358 -6.84 19.73 15.53
N THR A 359 -6.65 19.81 14.21
CA THR A 359 -7.68 19.41 13.22
C THR A 359 -7.83 17.89 13.06
N ARG A 360 -7.00 17.08 13.72
CA ARG A 360 -7.21 15.62 13.82
C ARG A 360 -8.37 15.25 14.75
N ALA A 361 -8.77 16.16 15.65
CA ALA A 361 -9.89 15.96 16.58
C ALA A 361 -11.24 16.27 15.93
N ILE A 362 -12.11 15.27 15.81
CA ILE A 362 -13.48 15.47 15.31
C ILE A 362 -14.33 16.19 16.38
N LYS A 363 -14.27 15.75 17.64
CA LYS A 363 -15.16 16.23 18.70
C LYS A 363 -14.41 16.95 19.82
N ASN A 364 -13.52 16.25 20.53
CA ASN A 364 -12.89 16.76 21.75
C ASN A 364 -11.37 16.83 21.65
N LEU A 365 -10.80 17.83 22.30
CA LEU A 365 -9.36 18.04 22.40
C LEU A 365 -8.96 18.18 23.87
N TYR A 366 -8.12 17.27 24.36
CA TYR A 366 -7.52 17.32 25.68
C TYR A 366 -6.05 17.70 25.56
N TRP A 367 -5.61 18.74 26.26
CA TRP A 367 -4.26 19.27 26.09
C TRP A 367 -3.53 19.33 27.43
N ILE A 368 -2.35 18.70 27.51
CA ILE A 368 -1.47 18.68 28.67
C ILE A 368 -0.09 19.24 28.28
N GLU A 369 0.39 20.22 29.05
CA GLU A 369 1.70 20.85 28.88
C GLU A 369 2.42 21.00 30.23
N SER A 370 3.68 20.57 30.30
CA SER A 370 4.52 20.69 31.49
C SER A 370 4.88 22.14 31.84
N ALA A 371 4.93 23.02 30.83
CA ALA A 371 5.02 24.46 30.99
C ALA A 371 3.67 25.10 30.63
N PRO A 372 2.74 25.27 31.60
CA PRO A 372 1.38 25.75 31.29
C PRO A 372 1.27 27.26 31.07
N LYS A 373 2.27 28.04 31.50
CA LYS A 373 2.27 29.52 31.42
C LYS A 373 2.94 30.03 30.15
N GLN A 374 2.55 29.50 28.99
CA GLN A 374 3.07 29.94 27.70
C GLN A 374 2.16 31.00 27.08
N GLN A 375 2.76 32.05 26.49
CA GLN A 375 2.02 33.15 25.86
C GLN A 375 1.05 32.64 24.78
N LEU A 376 1.45 31.62 24.01
CA LEU A 376 0.61 31.04 22.97
C LEU A 376 -0.69 30.45 23.53
N LEU A 377 -0.64 29.75 24.68
CA LEU A 377 -1.83 29.17 25.32
C LEU A 377 -2.81 30.27 25.74
N GLY A 378 -2.31 31.38 26.28
CA GLY A 378 -3.18 32.51 26.63
C GLY A 378 -3.83 33.19 25.42
N LEU A 379 -3.11 33.30 24.30
CA LEU A 379 -3.70 33.76 23.03
C LEU A 379 -4.81 32.82 22.51
N LEU A 380 -4.79 31.54 22.88
CA LEU A 380 -5.84 30.58 22.54
C LEU A 380 -7.01 30.60 23.53
N GLY A 381 -6.89 31.34 24.65
CA GLY A 381 -7.85 31.32 25.75
C GLY A 381 -7.69 30.11 26.69
N LEU A 382 -6.51 29.51 26.72
CA LEU A 382 -6.15 28.34 27.53
C LEU A 382 -5.23 28.73 28.70
N ASP A 383 -5.56 29.81 29.42
CA ASP A 383 -4.73 30.33 30.52
C ASP A 383 -4.77 29.47 31.79
N ASN A 384 -5.88 28.77 32.01
CA ASN A 384 -6.16 28.07 33.26
C ASN A 384 -6.26 26.56 33.02
N ALA A 385 -5.19 25.86 33.35
CA ALA A 385 -5.17 24.41 33.34
C ALA A 385 -6.11 23.86 34.44
N GLN A 386 -7.12 23.10 34.02
CA GLN A 386 -8.09 22.48 34.91
C GLN A 386 -7.43 21.37 35.75
N ALA A 387 -7.79 21.31 37.04
CA ALA A 387 -7.29 20.32 38.00
C ALA A 387 -8.17 19.07 38.09
N SER A 388 -9.29 19.02 37.35
CA SER A 388 -10.27 17.94 37.35
C SER A 388 -10.64 17.56 35.91
N LEU A 389 -10.95 16.28 35.69
CA LEU A 389 -11.26 15.72 34.38
C LEU A 389 -12.63 15.02 34.38
N GLU A 390 -13.60 15.59 33.68
CA GLU A 390 -14.92 14.98 33.52
C GLU A 390 -15.04 14.23 32.18
N ILE A 391 -14.39 13.07 32.09
CA ILE A 391 -14.51 12.17 30.92
C ILE A 391 -15.28 10.91 31.31
N ALA A 392 -16.11 10.40 30.40
CA ALA A 392 -16.76 9.10 30.55
C ALA A 392 -15.82 7.95 30.15
N ASP A 393 -15.93 6.80 30.82
CA ASP A 393 -15.19 5.60 30.42
C ASP A 393 -15.52 5.23 28.97
N SER A 394 -14.49 5.17 28.13
CA SER A 394 -14.63 4.82 26.71
C SER A 394 -13.87 3.53 26.45
N ASN A 395 -14.58 2.41 26.37
CA ASN A 395 -14.00 1.12 26.01
C ASN A 395 -14.50 0.71 24.62
N SER A 396 -13.56 0.32 23.76
CA SER A 396 -13.83 -0.27 22.47
C SER A 396 -13.86 -1.80 22.58
N SER A 397 -14.65 -2.42 21.72
CA SER A 397 -14.67 -3.87 21.60
C SER A 397 -13.38 -4.38 20.96
N LEU A 398 -13.07 -5.67 21.12
CA LEU A 398 -11.96 -6.29 20.40
C LEU A 398 -12.16 -6.27 18.88
N ASP A 399 -13.40 -6.10 18.40
CA ASP A 399 -13.71 -5.96 16.99
C ASP A 399 -13.30 -4.59 16.46
N ASP A 400 -13.66 -3.53 17.18
CA ASP A 400 -13.24 -2.16 16.87
C ASP A 400 -11.71 -2.07 16.79
N TRP A 401 -10.99 -2.69 17.74
CA TRP A 401 -9.54 -2.73 17.75
C TRP A 401 -8.95 -3.49 16.55
N ARG A 402 -9.60 -4.56 16.09
CA ARG A 402 -9.19 -5.28 14.87
C ARG A 402 -9.36 -4.42 13.64
N GLN A 403 -10.50 -3.76 13.51
CA GLN A 403 -10.79 -2.84 12.40
C GLN A 403 -9.81 -1.67 12.38
N GLU A 404 -9.50 -1.10 13.55
CA GLU A 404 -8.54 0.00 13.66
C GLU A 404 -7.11 -0.46 13.31
N ALA A 405 -6.66 -1.64 13.76
CA ALA A 405 -5.36 -2.18 13.37
C ALA A 405 -5.26 -2.41 11.85
N HIS A 406 -6.32 -2.93 11.23
CA HIS A 406 -6.37 -3.13 9.78
C HIS A 406 -6.37 -1.81 9.00
N LYS A 407 -7.18 -0.82 9.43
CA LYS A 407 -7.17 0.53 8.85
C LYS A 407 -5.79 1.18 8.92
N LEU A 408 -5.13 1.08 10.08
CA LEU A 408 -3.80 1.63 10.29
C LEU A 408 -2.75 0.96 9.41
N GLU A 409 -2.81 -0.36 9.24
CA GLU A 409 -1.95 -1.11 8.33
C GLU A 409 -2.12 -0.68 6.87
N LEU A 410 -3.37 -0.54 6.39
CA LEU A 410 -3.67 -0.03 5.04
C LEU A 410 -3.16 1.40 4.82
N GLN A 411 -3.08 2.20 5.88
CA GLN A 411 -2.54 3.56 5.86
C GLN A 411 -1.02 3.62 6.13
N GLY A 412 -0.33 2.47 6.20
CA GLY A 412 1.11 2.36 6.39
C GLY A 412 1.60 2.62 7.83
N LYS A 413 0.69 2.64 8.82
CA LYS A 413 0.99 2.86 10.24
C LYS A 413 1.27 1.53 10.95
N GLN A 414 2.31 0.81 10.48
CA GLN A 414 2.61 -0.55 10.91
C GLN A 414 2.92 -0.65 12.41
N GLU A 415 3.68 0.30 12.98
CA GLU A 415 4.01 0.32 14.41
C GLU A 415 2.75 0.24 15.29
N GLN A 416 1.76 1.10 15.03
CA GLN A 416 0.54 1.12 15.83
C GLN A 416 -0.34 -0.10 15.58
N ALA A 417 -0.43 -0.58 14.33
CA ALA A 417 -1.16 -1.80 14.01
C ALA A 417 -0.58 -3.03 14.74
N GLU A 418 0.75 -3.16 14.77
CA GLU A 418 1.46 -4.24 15.48
C GLU A 418 1.26 -4.13 17.00
N ARG A 419 1.40 -2.93 17.58
CA ARG A 419 1.13 -2.72 19.01
C ARG A 419 -0.29 -3.09 19.40
N ILE A 420 -1.30 -2.77 18.59
CA ILE A 420 -2.68 -3.22 18.84
C ILE A 420 -2.76 -4.75 18.86
N ARG A 421 -2.13 -5.42 17.89
CA ARG A 421 -2.13 -6.88 17.78
C ARG A 421 -1.47 -7.57 18.98
N GLU A 422 -0.35 -7.03 19.45
CA GLU A 422 0.42 -7.58 20.56
C GLU A 422 -0.17 -7.22 21.94
N GLU A 423 -0.43 -5.93 22.19
CA GLU A 423 -0.78 -5.42 23.52
C GLU A 423 -2.27 -5.61 23.84
N ILE A 424 -3.15 -5.35 22.87
CA ILE A 424 -4.61 -5.39 23.07
C ILE A 424 -5.20 -6.74 22.65
N LEU A 425 -4.92 -7.19 21.42
CA LEU A 425 -5.47 -8.43 20.88
C LEU A 425 -4.73 -9.68 21.40
N LYS A 426 -3.51 -9.51 21.95
CA LYS A 426 -2.67 -10.59 22.50
C LYS A 426 -2.44 -11.73 21.50
N GLN A 427 -2.30 -11.37 20.23
CA GLN A 427 -1.98 -12.30 19.17
C GLN A 427 -0.59 -12.88 19.40
N LYS A 428 -0.44 -14.16 19.05
CA LYS A 428 0.81 -14.91 19.20
C LYS A 428 1.37 -15.21 17.83
N THR A 429 2.69 -15.30 17.74
CA THR A 429 3.33 -15.90 16.58
C THR A 429 3.10 -17.42 16.60
N PRO A 430 2.72 -18.03 15.48
CA PRO A 430 2.68 -19.47 15.35
C PRO A 430 4.02 -20.13 15.72
N ASN A 431 3.98 -21.23 16.46
CA ASN A 431 5.17 -21.95 16.93
C ASN A 431 5.62 -23.08 15.99
N TRP A 432 5.02 -23.18 14.80
CA TRP A 432 5.37 -24.17 13.80
C TRP A 432 6.16 -23.54 12.65
N THR A 433 6.98 -24.36 12.00
CA THR A 433 7.74 -23.96 10.83
C THR A 433 6.91 -24.20 9.57
N VAL A 434 6.84 -23.20 8.70
CA VAL A 434 6.23 -23.32 7.36
C VAL A 434 7.14 -24.17 6.46
N ILE A 435 6.55 -25.12 5.72
CA ILE A 435 7.24 -25.98 4.77
C ILE A 435 7.40 -25.22 3.44
N SER A 436 8.56 -24.58 3.24
CA SER A 436 8.89 -23.73 2.09
C SER A 436 10.41 -23.62 1.94
N GLY A 437 10.92 -23.46 0.72
CA GLY A 437 12.36 -23.26 0.48
C GLY A 437 13.25 -24.31 1.16
N GLU A 438 14.19 -23.87 2.01
CA GLU A 438 15.13 -24.75 2.71
C GLU A 438 14.46 -25.81 3.59
N SER A 439 13.34 -25.48 4.26
CA SER A 439 12.65 -26.44 5.13
C SER A 439 12.00 -27.57 4.33
N LEU A 440 11.52 -27.28 3.11
CA LEU A 440 11.01 -28.29 2.18
C LEU A 440 12.15 -29.19 1.66
N GLU A 441 13.32 -28.63 1.33
CA GLU A 441 14.48 -29.43 0.90
C GLU A 441 14.98 -30.35 2.03
N ALA A 442 15.06 -29.83 3.26
CA ALA A 442 15.39 -30.65 4.44
C ALA A 442 14.36 -31.77 4.65
N LEU A 443 13.07 -31.49 4.48
CA LEU A 443 12.00 -32.50 4.58
C LEU A 443 12.13 -33.57 3.49
N LYS A 444 12.49 -33.20 2.25
CA LYS A 444 12.76 -34.16 1.16
C LYS A 444 13.95 -35.05 1.49
N GLN A 445 15.05 -34.51 1.99
CA GLN A 445 16.23 -35.29 2.41
C GLN A 445 15.87 -36.30 3.52
N GLN A 446 15.15 -35.86 4.55
CA GLN A 446 14.67 -36.76 5.61
C GLN A 446 13.74 -37.86 5.07
N ALA A 447 12.84 -37.51 4.15
CA ALA A 447 11.89 -38.46 3.58
C ALA A 447 12.56 -39.52 2.70
N PHE A 448 13.50 -39.11 1.83
CA PHE A 448 14.06 -40.01 0.80
C PHE A 448 15.43 -40.58 1.17
N GLU A 449 16.36 -39.79 1.70
CA GLU A 449 17.72 -40.24 2.02
C GLU A 449 17.77 -40.97 3.36
N GLN A 450 17.12 -40.40 4.38
CA GLN A 450 17.05 -41.01 5.72
C GLN A 450 15.89 -42.01 5.86
N ASN A 451 15.09 -42.17 4.80
CA ASN A 451 13.92 -43.05 4.74
C ASN A 451 12.94 -42.86 5.92
N ASN A 452 12.79 -41.63 6.42
CA ASN A 452 11.96 -41.32 7.58
C ASN A 452 10.46 -41.37 7.22
N LYS A 453 9.71 -42.26 7.87
CA LYS A 453 8.29 -42.46 7.61
C LYS A 453 7.41 -41.24 7.96
N LYS A 454 7.76 -40.49 9.01
CA LYS A 454 7.03 -39.28 9.42
C LYS A 454 7.26 -38.18 8.38
N ALA A 455 8.50 -37.97 7.96
CA ALA A 455 8.84 -37.02 6.90
C ALA A 455 8.14 -37.36 5.57
N LYS A 456 8.08 -38.66 5.19
CA LYS A 456 7.30 -39.12 4.02
C LYS A 456 5.81 -38.78 4.12
N LEU A 457 5.21 -38.88 5.32
CA LEU A 457 3.80 -38.54 5.53
C LEU A 457 3.57 -37.03 5.44
N GLU A 458 4.42 -36.21 6.06
CA GLU A 458 4.32 -34.74 5.98
C GLU A 458 4.54 -34.25 4.54
N LEU A 459 5.52 -34.80 3.83
CA LEU A 459 5.76 -34.52 2.42
C LEU A 459 4.60 -34.98 1.52
N PHE A 460 3.94 -36.09 1.87
CA PHE A 460 2.73 -36.54 1.19
C PHE A 460 1.57 -35.57 1.42
N GLU A 461 1.34 -35.12 2.65
CA GLU A 461 0.32 -34.11 2.96
C GLU A 461 0.57 -32.82 2.17
N TYR A 462 1.81 -32.32 2.17
CA TYR A 462 2.23 -31.17 1.35
C TYR A 462 1.93 -31.37 -0.14
N ALA A 463 2.29 -32.54 -0.68
CA ALA A 463 2.06 -32.85 -2.10
C ALA A 463 0.57 -32.94 -2.45
N LEU A 464 -0.30 -33.28 -1.50
CA LEU A 464 -1.75 -33.27 -1.71
C LEU A 464 -2.33 -31.86 -1.71
N VAL A 465 -1.86 -30.96 -0.82
CA VAL A 465 -2.30 -29.55 -0.77
C VAL A 465 -2.03 -28.86 -2.10
N TYR A 466 -0.82 -29.04 -2.62
CA TYR A 466 -0.34 -28.34 -3.82
C TYR A 466 -0.52 -29.12 -5.12
N GLU A 467 -1.12 -30.32 -5.05
CA GLU A 467 -1.20 -31.27 -6.15
C GLU A 467 0.16 -31.50 -6.83
N ASP A 468 1.23 -31.54 -6.04
CA ASP A 468 2.60 -31.72 -6.51
C ASP A 468 2.78 -33.16 -7.01
N ARG A 469 2.51 -33.34 -8.30
CA ARG A 469 2.62 -34.63 -8.98
C ARG A 469 4.05 -35.16 -8.97
N LYS A 470 5.08 -34.30 -8.96
CA LYS A 470 6.48 -34.74 -8.92
C LYS A 470 6.77 -35.43 -7.59
N LEU A 471 6.38 -34.80 -6.49
CA LEU A 471 6.52 -35.37 -5.15
C LEU A 471 5.66 -36.62 -4.96
N LEU A 472 4.41 -36.63 -5.43
CA LEU A 472 3.56 -37.82 -5.40
C LEU A 472 4.20 -38.99 -6.15
N ASN A 473 4.74 -38.76 -7.34
CA ASN A 473 5.41 -39.78 -8.14
C ASN A 473 6.67 -40.30 -7.43
N SER A 474 7.49 -39.42 -6.84
CA SER A 474 8.66 -39.82 -6.06
C SER A 474 8.29 -40.67 -4.83
N LEU A 475 7.21 -40.32 -4.14
CA LEU A 475 6.70 -41.12 -3.00
C LEU A 475 6.19 -42.50 -3.46
N ILE A 476 5.52 -42.59 -4.61
CA ILE A 476 5.09 -43.87 -5.19
C ILE A 476 6.30 -44.73 -5.55
N LYS A 477 7.33 -44.14 -6.19
CA LYS A 477 8.59 -44.82 -6.52
C LYS A 477 9.33 -45.32 -5.27
N ALA A 478 9.28 -44.57 -4.18
CA ALA A 478 9.82 -44.95 -2.87
C ALA A 478 8.92 -45.95 -2.08
N ASP A 479 7.98 -46.61 -2.76
CA ASP A 479 6.97 -47.54 -2.24
C ASP A 479 6.18 -47.05 -1.01
N PHE A 480 5.96 -45.74 -0.91
CA PHE A 480 5.11 -45.18 0.14
C PHE A 480 3.64 -45.45 -0.17
N LYS A 481 3.10 -46.54 0.40
CA LYS A 481 1.74 -47.04 0.14
C LYS A 481 0.63 -45.96 0.14
N PRO A 482 0.58 -44.98 1.07
CA PRO A 482 -0.45 -43.94 1.06
C PRO A 482 -0.49 -43.11 -0.24
N ALA A 483 0.65 -42.89 -0.91
CA ALA A 483 0.70 -42.14 -2.16
C ALA A 483 -0.01 -42.85 -3.33
N LYS A 484 -0.27 -44.15 -3.23
CA LYS A 484 -1.08 -44.92 -4.20
C LYS A 484 -2.59 -44.66 -4.07
N ASN A 485 -3.04 -44.01 -2.99
CA ASN A 485 -4.44 -43.63 -2.75
C ASN A 485 -4.55 -42.18 -2.25
N PRO A 486 -4.36 -41.18 -3.12
CA PRO A 486 -4.39 -39.76 -2.75
C PRO A 486 -5.77 -39.31 -2.23
N ALA A 487 -6.87 -39.91 -2.70
CA ALA A 487 -8.22 -39.57 -2.23
C ALA A 487 -8.41 -39.83 -0.73
N LYS A 488 -7.93 -40.99 -0.23
CA LYS A 488 -7.94 -41.28 1.22
C LYS A 488 -7.02 -40.34 1.99
N GLY A 489 -5.87 -39.97 1.40
CA GLY A 489 -4.95 -38.99 1.97
C GLY A 489 -5.61 -37.62 2.16
N LEU A 490 -6.34 -37.13 1.15
CA LEU A 490 -7.06 -35.86 1.21
C LEU A 490 -8.11 -35.83 2.32
N GLN A 491 -8.86 -36.93 2.51
CA GLN A 491 -9.84 -37.02 3.59
C GLN A 491 -9.17 -36.89 4.98
N LEU A 492 -8.05 -37.56 5.19
CA LEU A 492 -7.30 -37.48 6.45
C LEU A 492 -6.66 -36.10 6.65
N LEU A 493 -6.15 -35.50 5.59
CA LEU A 493 -5.59 -34.15 5.59
C LEU A 493 -6.66 -33.12 6.00
N GLN A 494 -7.85 -33.20 5.41
CA GLN A 494 -8.99 -32.35 5.77
C GLN A 494 -9.36 -32.47 7.24
N GLN A 495 -9.43 -33.70 7.77
CA GLN A 495 -9.75 -33.96 9.17
C GLN A 495 -8.68 -33.42 10.13
N LYS A 496 -7.41 -33.53 9.76
CA LYS A 496 -6.28 -33.14 10.61
C LYS A 496 -6.03 -31.63 10.60
N HIS A 497 -6.02 -31.02 9.42
CA HIS A 497 -5.55 -29.64 9.23
C HIS A 497 -6.67 -28.65 8.93
N TYR A 498 -7.76 -29.08 8.28
CA TYR A 498 -8.81 -28.18 7.78
C TYR A 498 -10.16 -28.32 8.50
N ALA A 499 -10.22 -29.11 9.58
CA ALA A 499 -11.47 -29.35 10.31
C ALA A 499 -12.12 -28.06 10.79
N ALA A 500 -11.33 -27.12 11.33
CA ALA A 500 -11.81 -25.82 11.82
C ALA A 500 -12.54 -24.99 10.74
N TYR A 501 -12.16 -25.18 9.47
CA TYR A 501 -12.70 -24.47 8.31
C TYR A 501 -13.86 -25.21 7.63
N SER A 502 -14.10 -26.46 8.04
CA SER A 502 -15.13 -27.32 7.46
C SER A 502 -16.45 -27.30 8.26
N PHE A 503 -16.44 -26.73 9.47
CA PHE A 503 -17.63 -26.64 10.30
C PHE A 503 -18.64 -25.61 9.77
N LYS A 504 -19.93 -25.85 10.02
CA LYS A 504 -21.01 -24.94 9.60
C LYS A 504 -20.91 -23.56 10.25
N LYS A 505 -20.44 -23.49 11.51
CA LYS A 505 -20.19 -22.24 12.22
C LYS A 505 -18.70 -21.89 12.17
N PRO A 506 -18.36 -20.59 12.08
CA PRO A 506 -16.97 -20.16 11.92
C PRO A 506 -16.17 -20.12 13.23
N ASP A 507 -16.78 -20.42 14.38
CA ASP A 507 -16.19 -20.23 15.71
C ASP A 507 -14.78 -20.84 15.86
N ALA A 508 -14.56 -22.03 15.30
CA ALA A 508 -13.26 -22.71 15.39
C ALA A 508 -12.16 -21.99 14.58
N ALA A 509 -12.49 -21.52 13.37
CA ALA A 509 -11.57 -20.74 12.54
C ALA A 509 -11.30 -19.36 13.17
N ILE A 510 -12.36 -18.70 13.65
CA ILE A 510 -12.24 -17.40 14.34
C ILE A 510 -11.43 -17.51 15.62
N LYS A 511 -11.52 -18.61 16.36
CA LYS A 511 -10.65 -18.85 17.52
C LYS A 511 -9.17 -18.89 17.14
N GLN A 512 -8.81 -19.48 15.99
CA GLN A 512 -7.43 -19.48 15.49
C GLN A 512 -7.00 -18.09 15.05
N VAL A 513 -7.86 -17.36 14.34
CA VAL A 513 -7.59 -15.98 13.91
C VAL A 513 -7.41 -15.03 15.09
N ASN A 514 -8.24 -15.14 16.12
CA ASN A 514 -8.08 -14.36 17.35
C ASN A 514 -6.75 -14.65 18.05
N GLN A 515 -6.21 -15.86 17.88
CA GLN A 515 -4.95 -16.26 18.50
C GLN A 515 -3.73 -15.84 17.66
N TYR A 516 -3.80 -15.88 16.34
CA TYR A 516 -2.61 -15.77 15.47
C TYR A 516 -2.68 -14.61 14.44
N GLY A 517 -3.80 -13.89 14.36
CA GLY A 517 -4.08 -12.88 13.33
C GLY A 517 -4.89 -13.44 12.15
N PRO A 518 -5.49 -12.60 11.30
CA PRO A 518 -6.35 -13.05 10.19
C PRO A 518 -5.58 -13.75 9.05
N ASP A 519 -4.31 -13.40 8.87
CA ASP A 519 -3.46 -13.86 7.76
C ASP A 519 -2.32 -14.78 8.20
N PHE A 520 -2.43 -15.41 9.38
CA PHE A 520 -1.40 -16.33 9.86
C PHE A 520 -1.17 -17.47 8.86
N ARG A 521 0.06 -17.98 8.78
CA ARG A 521 0.40 -19.08 7.87
C ARG A 521 0.32 -20.42 8.58
N ASN A 522 -0.44 -21.37 8.03
CA ASN A 522 -0.36 -22.77 8.48
C ASN A 522 0.96 -23.42 8.02
N ILE A 523 1.21 -24.69 8.40
CA ILE A 523 2.45 -25.40 8.03
C ILE A 523 2.66 -25.52 6.52
N PHE A 524 1.60 -25.37 5.72
CA PHE A 524 1.67 -25.45 4.27
C PHE A 524 1.91 -24.08 3.64
N ASN A 525 2.00 -22.97 4.36
CA ASN A 525 2.07 -21.60 3.83
C ASN A 525 0.72 -21.04 3.33
N GLN A 526 -0.41 -21.56 3.81
CA GLN A 526 -1.74 -21.02 3.47
C GLN A 526 -2.28 -20.12 4.58
N THR A 527 -3.00 -19.08 4.19
CA THR A 527 -3.83 -18.28 5.12
C THR A 527 -5.13 -19.00 5.46
N PRO A 528 -5.80 -18.66 6.57
CA PRO A 528 -7.18 -19.07 6.88
C PRO A 528 -8.13 -18.93 5.69
N LEU A 529 -8.02 -17.82 4.96
CA LEU A 529 -8.89 -17.51 3.83
C LEU A 529 -8.66 -18.47 2.65
N MET A 530 -7.40 -18.82 2.36
CA MET A 530 -7.05 -19.82 1.33
C MET A 530 -7.60 -21.21 1.68
N VAL A 531 -7.51 -21.63 2.94
CA VAL A 531 -8.07 -22.91 3.39
C VAL A 531 -9.60 -22.90 3.28
N ALA A 532 -10.25 -21.82 3.69
CA ALA A 532 -11.69 -21.66 3.58
C ALA A 532 -12.17 -21.65 2.11
N ALA A 533 -11.40 -21.02 1.21
CA ALA A 533 -11.63 -21.05 -0.23
C ALA A 533 -11.47 -22.46 -0.80
N TRP A 534 -10.43 -23.19 -0.40
CA TRP A 534 -10.21 -24.58 -0.81
C TRP A 534 -11.37 -25.50 -0.39
N VAL A 535 -11.85 -25.36 0.84
CA VAL A 535 -13.03 -26.11 1.35
C VAL A 535 -14.33 -25.64 0.70
N GLY A 536 -14.38 -24.35 0.32
CA GLY A 536 -15.56 -23.65 -0.21
C GLY A 536 -16.63 -23.42 0.86
N ASN A 537 -16.20 -23.02 2.06
CA ASN A 537 -17.09 -22.70 3.17
C ASN A 537 -17.36 -21.19 3.24
N VAL A 538 -18.46 -20.77 2.63
CA VAL A 538 -18.89 -19.37 2.54
C VAL A 538 -19.03 -18.71 3.90
N GLY A 539 -19.59 -19.42 4.89
CA GLY A 539 -19.80 -18.87 6.23
C GLY A 539 -18.49 -18.53 6.93
N VAL A 540 -17.46 -19.35 6.73
CA VAL A 540 -16.11 -19.09 7.22
C VAL A 540 -15.44 -17.98 6.43
N ILE A 541 -15.55 -17.97 5.09
CA ILE A 541 -14.98 -16.90 4.26
C ILE A 541 -15.50 -15.52 4.67
N LYS A 542 -16.83 -15.38 4.82
CA LYS A 542 -17.45 -14.11 5.26
C LYS A 542 -16.93 -13.69 6.64
N ALA A 543 -16.90 -14.62 7.59
CA ALA A 543 -16.41 -14.33 8.94
C ALA A 543 -14.94 -13.92 8.93
N LEU A 544 -14.08 -14.56 8.11
CA LEU A 544 -12.67 -14.19 7.97
C LEU A 544 -12.50 -12.80 7.31
N PHE A 545 -13.36 -12.45 6.36
CA PHE A 545 -13.36 -11.12 5.75
C PHE A 545 -13.68 -10.03 6.77
N GLU A 546 -14.67 -10.29 7.64
CA GLU A 546 -14.98 -9.41 8.78
C GLU A 546 -13.82 -9.30 9.78
N GLN A 547 -12.89 -10.27 9.79
CA GLN A 547 -11.64 -10.19 10.55
C GLN A 547 -10.51 -9.41 9.85
N GLY A 548 -10.73 -8.88 8.64
CA GLY A 548 -9.71 -8.17 7.87
C GLY A 548 -8.70 -9.10 7.17
N ALA A 549 -9.11 -10.31 6.79
CA ALA A 549 -8.25 -11.22 6.02
C ALA A 549 -7.90 -10.66 4.63
N ASP A 550 -6.63 -10.70 4.27
CA ASP A 550 -6.08 -10.19 3.03
C ASP A 550 -6.30 -11.19 1.87
N THR A 551 -7.01 -10.74 0.83
CA THR A 551 -7.32 -11.55 -0.36
C THR A 551 -6.16 -11.71 -1.34
N GLU A 552 -5.15 -10.86 -1.25
CA GLU A 552 -4.05 -10.76 -2.22
C GLU A 552 -2.81 -11.55 -1.81
N LYS A 553 -2.79 -12.10 -0.58
CA LYS A 553 -1.75 -13.06 -0.18
C LYS A 553 -1.74 -14.26 -1.13
N VAL A 554 -0.53 -14.78 -1.38
CA VAL A 554 -0.32 -16.01 -2.17
C VAL A 554 0.18 -17.18 -1.32
N ASP A 555 -0.14 -18.41 -1.71
CA ASP A 555 0.37 -19.66 -1.13
C ASP A 555 1.70 -20.11 -1.79
N GLU A 556 2.17 -21.32 -1.47
CA GLU A 556 3.42 -21.88 -2.02
C GLU A 556 3.37 -22.18 -3.52
N ASN A 557 2.18 -22.23 -4.11
CA ASN A 557 1.97 -22.36 -5.55
C ASN A 557 1.83 -21.00 -6.25
N GLY A 558 1.89 -19.90 -5.49
CA GLY A 558 1.67 -18.54 -5.98
C GLY A 558 0.19 -18.20 -6.14
N PHE A 559 -0.72 -18.98 -5.54
CA PHE A 559 -2.16 -18.76 -5.70
C PHE A 559 -2.75 -17.91 -4.59
N THR A 560 -3.59 -16.95 -4.97
CA THR A 560 -4.50 -16.25 -4.05
C THR A 560 -5.69 -17.13 -3.68
N ALA A 561 -6.45 -16.72 -2.65
CA ALA A 561 -7.68 -17.43 -2.26
C ALA A 561 -8.70 -17.53 -3.42
N LEU A 562 -8.81 -16.49 -4.26
CA LEU A 562 -9.63 -16.52 -5.47
C LEU A 562 -9.16 -17.60 -6.46
N GLN A 563 -7.85 -17.63 -6.75
CA GLN A 563 -7.28 -18.59 -7.70
C GLN A 563 -7.41 -20.04 -7.21
N ILE A 564 -7.34 -20.25 -5.89
CA ILE A 564 -7.66 -21.54 -5.27
C ILE A 564 -9.12 -21.91 -5.50
N ALA A 565 -10.07 -21.00 -5.29
CA ALA A 565 -11.50 -21.26 -5.52
C ALA A 565 -11.79 -21.56 -7.01
N LEU A 566 -11.17 -20.83 -7.94
CA LEU A 566 -11.27 -21.09 -9.38
C LEU A 566 -10.66 -22.44 -9.76
N SER A 567 -9.50 -22.78 -9.16
CA SER A 567 -8.90 -24.09 -9.34
C SER A 567 -9.86 -25.18 -8.85
N GLN A 568 -10.40 -25.09 -7.64
CA GLN A 568 -11.39 -26.05 -7.13
C GLN A 568 -12.60 -26.20 -8.07
N ALA A 569 -13.19 -25.10 -8.51
CA ALA A 569 -14.33 -25.13 -9.43
C ALA A 569 -14.00 -25.81 -10.78
N SER A 570 -12.79 -25.61 -11.31
CA SER A 570 -12.38 -26.26 -12.57
C SER A 570 -12.24 -27.79 -12.45
N GLY A 571 -12.03 -28.32 -11.24
CA GLY A 571 -11.82 -29.75 -10.99
C GLY A 571 -13.00 -30.47 -10.33
N ASP A 572 -13.94 -29.74 -9.72
CA ASP A 572 -15.11 -30.28 -9.02
C ASP A 572 -16.39 -29.55 -9.48
N GLU A 573 -17.22 -30.24 -10.26
CA GLU A 573 -18.50 -29.74 -10.75
C GLU A 573 -19.45 -29.33 -9.62
N ASN A 574 -19.44 -30.05 -8.49
CA ASN A 574 -20.28 -29.69 -7.34
C ASN A 574 -19.80 -28.38 -6.72
N TYR A 575 -18.50 -28.18 -6.61
CA TYR A 575 -17.94 -26.92 -6.15
C TYR A 575 -18.34 -25.79 -7.09
N ALA A 576 -18.13 -25.96 -8.40
CA ALA A 576 -18.48 -24.96 -9.41
C ALA A 576 -19.95 -24.54 -9.33
N ARG A 577 -20.88 -25.50 -9.28
CA ARG A 577 -22.32 -25.21 -9.31
C ARG A 577 -22.87 -24.67 -7.99
N LYS A 578 -22.40 -25.18 -6.85
CA LYS A 578 -23.05 -24.97 -5.54
C LYS A 578 -22.29 -24.01 -4.62
N LYS A 579 -20.99 -23.82 -4.82
CA LYS A 579 -20.14 -23.05 -3.89
C LYS A 579 -19.54 -21.81 -4.55
N LEU A 580 -19.11 -21.92 -5.81
CA LEU A 580 -18.32 -20.86 -6.44
C LEU A 580 -19.01 -19.49 -6.44
N ALA A 581 -20.31 -19.40 -6.72
CA ALA A 581 -21.00 -18.10 -6.73
C ALA A 581 -20.85 -17.32 -5.41
N ASP A 582 -20.98 -18.04 -4.30
CA ASP A 582 -20.96 -17.44 -2.97
C ASP A 582 -19.54 -17.27 -2.43
N THR A 583 -18.56 -18.04 -2.93
CA THR A 583 -17.15 -17.90 -2.55
C THR A 583 -16.42 -16.87 -3.42
N TYR A 584 -16.78 -16.73 -4.69
CA TYR A 584 -16.10 -15.84 -5.64
C TYR A 584 -16.26 -14.37 -5.23
N LEU A 585 -17.48 -13.92 -4.97
CA LEU A 585 -17.78 -12.51 -4.68
C LEU A 585 -16.95 -11.92 -3.53
N PRO A 586 -16.82 -12.58 -2.35
CA PRO A 586 -15.96 -12.05 -1.29
C PRO A 586 -14.47 -12.21 -1.58
N LEU A 587 -14.05 -13.14 -2.45
CA LEU A 587 -12.63 -13.37 -2.72
C LEU A 587 -12.07 -12.53 -3.86
N GLU A 588 -12.93 -11.89 -4.66
CA GLU A 588 -12.54 -11.10 -5.82
C GLU A 588 -11.95 -9.74 -5.40
N PRO A 589 -10.64 -9.49 -5.62
CA PRO A 589 -10.05 -8.17 -5.38
C PRO A 589 -10.62 -7.14 -6.36
N THR A 590 -10.47 -5.85 -6.07
CA THR A 590 -10.91 -4.77 -6.96
C THR A 590 -10.16 -4.78 -8.28
N SER A 591 -8.87 -5.14 -8.26
CA SER A 591 -8.03 -5.26 -9.45
C SER A 591 -6.88 -6.24 -9.24
N ILE A 592 -6.18 -6.59 -10.31
CA ILE A 592 -4.84 -7.21 -10.23
C ILE A 592 -3.83 -6.29 -10.92
N SER A 593 -2.72 -6.04 -10.23
CA SER A 593 -1.60 -5.24 -10.75
C SER A 593 -0.66 -6.13 -11.55
N ILE A 594 -0.49 -5.82 -12.82
CA ILE A 594 0.43 -6.51 -13.73
C ILE A 594 1.48 -5.54 -14.25
N GLN A 595 2.65 -6.06 -14.60
CA GLN A 595 3.68 -5.33 -15.32
C GLN A 595 3.85 -5.95 -16.70
N VAL A 596 3.72 -5.12 -17.73
CA VAL A 596 3.98 -5.49 -19.12
C VAL A 596 4.71 -4.36 -19.82
N ASP A 597 5.71 -4.70 -20.65
CA ASP A 597 6.61 -3.74 -21.31
C ASP A 597 7.21 -2.72 -20.34
N GLY A 598 7.53 -3.19 -19.12
CA GLY A 598 8.07 -2.36 -18.05
C GLY A 598 7.08 -1.34 -17.49
N ARG A 599 5.76 -1.50 -17.66
CA ARG A 599 4.73 -0.57 -17.14
C ARG A 599 3.69 -1.29 -16.28
N LEU A 600 3.25 -0.66 -15.21
CA LEU A 600 2.09 -1.09 -14.42
C LEU A 600 0.80 -0.92 -15.23
N ILE A 601 -0.02 -1.96 -15.23
CA ILE A 601 -1.41 -1.95 -15.69
C ILE A 601 -2.26 -2.55 -14.57
N LYS A 602 -3.33 -1.86 -14.16
CA LYS A 602 -4.35 -2.43 -13.26
C LYS A 602 -5.47 -3.05 -14.10
N LEU A 603 -5.69 -4.35 -13.94
CA LEU A 603 -6.85 -5.02 -14.54
C LEU A 603 -7.97 -5.03 -13.50
N ASP A 604 -9.01 -4.22 -13.71
CA ASP A 604 -10.18 -4.19 -12.82
C ASP A 604 -11.01 -5.47 -12.93
N LYS A 605 -11.63 -5.88 -11.83
CA LYS A 605 -12.48 -7.07 -11.74
C LYS A 605 -13.59 -7.18 -12.79
N HIS A 606 -14.13 -6.07 -13.30
CA HIS A 606 -15.17 -6.12 -14.33
C HIS A 606 -14.64 -6.57 -15.71
N GLN A 607 -13.33 -6.44 -15.95
CA GLN A 607 -12.68 -6.77 -17.21
C GLN A 607 -12.57 -8.28 -17.42
N MET A 608 -12.76 -8.73 -18.65
CA MET A 608 -12.59 -10.16 -18.95
C MET A 608 -11.12 -10.58 -18.88
N GLU A 609 -10.20 -9.65 -19.12
CA GLU A 609 -8.76 -9.79 -18.95
C GLU A 609 -8.39 -10.21 -17.53
N PHE A 610 -8.99 -9.59 -16.50
CA PHE A 610 -8.84 -9.96 -15.10
C PHE A 610 -9.24 -11.42 -14.86
N PHE A 611 -10.45 -11.79 -15.29
CA PHE A 611 -10.97 -13.14 -15.10
C PHE A 611 -10.12 -14.20 -15.82
N MET A 612 -9.77 -13.94 -17.09
CA MET A 612 -9.00 -14.87 -17.92
C MET A 612 -7.59 -15.10 -17.38
N LEU A 613 -6.93 -14.06 -16.88
CA LEU A 613 -5.61 -14.18 -16.25
C LEU A 613 -5.69 -15.07 -15.00
N ASN A 614 -6.60 -14.77 -14.08
CA ASN A 614 -6.80 -15.57 -12.87
C ASN A 614 -7.19 -17.02 -13.17
N MET A 615 -8.04 -17.25 -14.18
CA MET A 615 -8.40 -18.59 -14.63
C MET A 615 -7.20 -19.35 -15.19
N MET A 616 -6.39 -18.70 -16.02
CA MET A 616 -5.20 -19.33 -16.61
C MET A 616 -4.16 -19.70 -15.54
N ILE A 617 -3.98 -18.84 -14.52
CA ILE A 617 -3.17 -19.12 -13.33
C ILE A 617 -3.73 -20.36 -12.61
N ALA A 618 -5.02 -20.39 -12.30
CA ALA A 618 -5.67 -21.51 -11.61
C ALA A 618 -5.54 -22.85 -12.35
N LEU A 619 -5.49 -22.82 -13.68
CA LEU A 619 -5.33 -24.01 -14.53
C LEU A 619 -3.88 -24.46 -14.73
N PHE A 620 -2.88 -23.66 -14.29
CA PHE A 620 -1.46 -23.87 -14.59
C PHE A 620 -0.97 -25.29 -14.26
N TYR A 621 -1.04 -25.69 -13.00
CA TYR A 621 -0.53 -27.00 -12.57
C TYR A 621 -1.42 -28.18 -13.00
N ARG A 622 -2.73 -27.95 -13.21
CA ARG A 622 -3.69 -29.02 -13.51
C ARG A 622 -3.74 -29.38 -14.98
N THR A 623 -3.80 -28.37 -15.85
CA THR A 623 -4.06 -28.52 -17.29
C THR A 623 -2.79 -28.50 -18.12
N LEU A 624 -1.85 -27.57 -17.85
CA LEU A 624 -0.67 -27.38 -18.69
C LEU A 624 0.21 -28.64 -18.82
N PRO A 625 0.49 -29.45 -17.77
CA PRO A 625 1.30 -30.67 -17.94
C PRO A 625 0.70 -31.65 -18.95
N LYS A 626 -0.63 -31.79 -18.98
CA LYS A 626 -1.31 -32.65 -19.97
C LYS A 626 -1.12 -32.08 -21.37
N LYS A 627 -1.13 -30.76 -21.51
CA LYS A 627 -0.96 -30.10 -22.81
C LYS A 627 0.46 -30.21 -23.34
N ILE A 628 1.46 -30.14 -22.46
CA ILE A 628 2.87 -30.33 -22.81
C ILE A 628 3.16 -31.75 -23.28
N VAL A 629 2.51 -32.76 -22.70
CA VAL A 629 2.74 -34.16 -23.11
C VAL A 629 1.93 -34.55 -24.35
N TYR A 630 0.64 -34.23 -24.39
CA TYR A 630 -0.30 -34.81 -25.36
C TYR A 630 -0.79 -33.83 -26.43
N SER A 631 -0.33 -32.58 -26.40
CA SER A 631 -0.82 -31.56 -27.33
C SER A 631 0.27 -30.53 -27.64
N ALA A 632 -0.13 -29.37 -28.16
CA ALA A 632 0.73 -28.27 -28.57
C ALA A 632 1.69 -27.68 -27.52
N GLY A 633 1.62 -28.09 -26.25
CA GLY A 633 2.39 -27.46 -25.17
C GLY A 633 1.82 -26.15 -24.61
N ALA A 634 0.57 -25.81 -24.90
CA ALA A 634 -0.05 -24.57 -24.44
C ALA A 634 -1.58 -24.69 -24.29
N PHE A 635 -2.20 -23.68 -23.66
CA PHE A 635 -3.64 -23.63 -23.44
C PHE A 635 -4.41 -23.31 -24.71
N SER A 636 -5.54 -23.98 -24.91
CA SER A 636 -6.48 -23.74 -25.98
C SER A 636 -7.75 -23.08 -25.47
N SER A 637 -8.54 -22.45 -26.33
CA SER A 637 -9.84 -21.89 -25.92
C SER A 637 -10.80 -22.96 -25.36
N GLN A 638 -10.63 -24.23 -25.73
CA GLN A 638 -11.42 -25.34 -25.16
C GLN A 638 -11.16 -25.46 -23.65
N ASP A 639 -9.92 -25.27 -23.20
CA ASP A 639 -9.56 -25.45 -21.79
C ASP A 639 -10.29 -24.44 -20.89
N PHE A 640 -10.48 -23.22 -21.40
CA PHE A 640 -11.28 -22.21 -20.71
C PHE A 640 -12.78 -22.53 -20.77
N VAL A 641 -13.29 -23.01 -21.91
CA VAL A 641 -14.70 -23.45 -22.02
C VAL A 641 -15.00 -24.55 -21.00
N ASP A 642 -14.12 -25.56 -20.92
CA ASP A 642 -14.26 -26.69 -20.00
C ASP A 642 -14.23 -26.24 -18.54
N ALA A 643 -13.38 -25.26 -18.21
CA ALA A 643 -13.26 -24.71 -16.87
C ALA A 643 -14.51 -23.89 -16.45
N VAL A 644 -15.15 -23.17 -17.38
CA VAL A 644 -16.26 -22.26 -17.06
C VAL A 644 -17.66 -22.84 -17.29
N GLN A 645 -17.79 -23.98 -17.97
CA GLN A 645 -19.09 -24.54 -18.41
C GLN A 645 -20.09 -24.78 -17.26
N HIS A 646 -19.60 -25.06 -16.05
CA HIS A 646 -20.43 -25.32 -14.87
C HIS A 646 -20.54 -24.12 -13.92
N MET A 647 -19.90 -22.99 -14.26
CA MET A 647 -19.91 -21.80 -13.42
C MET A 647 -21.28 -21.11 -13.45
N PRO A 648 -21.77 -20.57 -12.32
CA PRO A 648 -23.01 -19.80 -12.28
C PRO A 648 -22.92 -18.48 -13.06
N ASN A 649 -24.07 -17.99 -13.54
CA ASN A 649 -24.16 -16.72 -14.27
C ASN A 649 -23.85 -15.49 -13.43
N SER A 650 -23.97 -15.59 -12.11
CA SER A 650 -23.56 -14.55 -11.16
C SER A 650 -22.05 -14.34 -11.12
N VAL A 651 -21.25 -15.34 -11.50
CA VAL A 651 -19.79 -15.25 -11.58
C VAL A 651 -19.37 -14.83 -12.99
N LEU A 652 -19.86 -15.55 -13.99
CA LEU A 652 -19.55 -15.28 -15.38
C LEU A 652 -20.82 -15.40 -16.21
N PRO A 653 -21.31 -14.33 -16.87
CA PRO A 653 -22.52 -14.41 -17.69
C PRO A 653 -22.38 -15.40 -18.86
N GLU A 654 -23.47 -16.06 -19.27
CA GLU A 654 -23.47 -17.01 -20.39
C GLU A 654 -22.80 -16.48 -21.67
N ARG A 655 -22.99 -15.20 -22.00
CA ARG A 655 -22.34 -14.58 -23.17
C ARG A 655 -20.82 -14.69 -23.12
N ARG A 656 -20.23 -14.55 -21.91
CA ARG A 656 -18.77 -14.55 -21.69
C ARG A 656 -18.20 -15.97 -21.60
N LYS A 657 -19.03 -17.01 -21.44
CA LYS A 657 -18.62 -18.44 -21.45
C LYS A 657 -18.46 -19.02 -22.86
N LYS A 658 -19.05 -18.38 -23.87
CA LYS A 658 -19.03 -18.89 -25.25
C LYS A 658 -17.60 -18.92 -25.79
N ARG A 659 -17.23 -20.02 -26.45
CA ARG A 659 -15.90 -20.19 -27.07
C ARG A 659 -15.49 -18.98 -27.93
N ALA A 660 -16.39 -18.47 -28.77
CA ALA A 660 -16.09 -17.35 -29.65
C ALA A 660 -15.62 -16.10 -28.88
N TYR A 661 -16.24 -15.81 -27.73
CA TYR A 661 -15.87 -14.70 -26.87
C TYR A 661 -14.53 -14.94 -26.15
N LEU A 662 -14.34 -16.14 -25.58
CA LEU A 662 -13.07 -16.49 -24.93
C LEU A 662 -11.90 -16.44 -25.92
N SER A 663 -12.09 -16.96 -27.14
CA SER A 663 -11.12 -16.87 -28.22
C SER A 663 -10.84 -15.42 -28.65
N SER A 664 -11.87 -14.55 -28.70
CA SER A 664 -11.64 -13.14 -29.04
C SER A 664 -10.78 -12.45 -27.99
N ILE A 665 -11.01 -12.70 -26.69
CA ILE A 665 -10.22 -12.10 -25.61
C ILE A 665 -8.76 -12.58 -25.63
N LEU A 666 -8.52 -13.87 -25.85
CA LEU A 666 -7.16 -14.42 -26.00
C LEU A 666 -6.43 -13.77 -27.17
N SER A 667 -7.09 -13.67 -28.34
CA SER A 667 -6.47 -13.10 -29.54
C SER A 667 -6.29 -11.58 -29.49
N LYS A 668 -7.19 -10.86 -28.79
CA LYS A 668 -7.08 -9.42 -28.56
C LYS A 668 -5.86 -9.10 -27.70
N ASN A 669 -5.55 -9.97 -26.73
CA ASN A 669 -4.51 -9.75 -25.74
C ASN A 669 -3.18 -10.47 -26.04
N GLU A 670 -2.90 -10.72 -27.33
CA GLU A 670 -1.61 -11.27 -27.79
C GLU A 670 -0.50 -10.22 -27.61
N PHE A 671 0.63 -10.56 -26.98
CA PHE A 671 1.65 -9.57 -26.61
C PHE A 671 2.33 -8.88 -27.82
N THR A 672 2.32 -9.54 -28.99
CA THR A 672 2.87 -9.01 -30.24
C THR A 672 1.90 -8.09 -30.99
N LYS A 673 0.64 -8.01 -30.57
CA LYS A 673 -0.38 -7.22 -31.25
C LYS A 673 -0.30 -5.76 -30.79
N ASP A 674 -0.29 -4.83 -31.73
CA ASP A 674 -0.27 -3.40 -31.45
C ASP A 674 -1.70 -2.84 -31.49
N ASP A 675 -2.28 -2.58 -30.32
CA ASP A 675 -3.65 -2.08 -30.14
C ASP A 675 -3.73 -1.33 -28.79
N LYS A 676 -4.37 -0.15 -28.76
CA LYS A 676 -4.45 0.73 -27.57
C LYS A 676 -5.08 0.04 -26.35
N HIS A 677 -5.98 -0.91 -26.57
CA HIS A 677 -6.70 -1.63 -25.51
C HIS A 677 -6.12 -3.02 -25.23
N ASN A 678 -4.97 -3.36 -25.82
CA ASN A 678 -4.30 -4.63 -25.58
C ASN A 678 -3.56 -4.61 -24.24
N ARG A 679 -3.83 -5.60 -23.38
CA ARG A 679 -3.17 -5.78 -22.08
C ARG A 679 -1.95 -6.71 -22.15
N LYS A 680 -1.65 -7.25 -23.33
CA LYS A 680 -0.47 -8.05 -23.68
C LYS A 680 -0.23 -9.22 -22.74
N LEU A 681 -1.29 -9.95 -22.43
CA LEU A 681 -1.29 -11.03 -21.44
C LEU A 681 -0.76 -12.35 -21.98
N PHE A 682 -0.93 -12.60 -23.28
CA PHE A 682 -0.78 -13.94 -23.83
C PHE A 682 0.27 -14.02 -24.94
N PHE A 683 1.08 -15.09 -24.90
CA PHE A 683 1.95 -15.49 -25.99
C PHE A 683 1.32 -16.62 -26.79
N ARG A 684 1.04 -16.33 -28.06
CA ARG A 684 0.54 -17.33 -29.00
C ARG A 684 1.68 -18.14 -29.60
N ILE A 685 1.84 -19.39 -29.19
CA ILE A 685 2.84 -20.29 -29.78
C ILE A 685 2.42 -20.82 -31.16
N LYS A 686 1.11 -20.98 -31.38
CA LYS A 686 0.50 -21.36 -32.66
C LYS A 686 -1.00 -21.02 -32.65
N ARG A 687 -1.65 -21.14 -33.81
CA ARG A 687 -3.08 -20.81 -33.95
C ARG A 687 -3.92 -21.49 -32.85
N GLY A 688 -4.63 -20.68 -32.08
CA GLY A 688 -5.51 -21.11 -30.99
C GLY A 688 -4.84 -21.63 -29.72
N HIS A 689 -3.51 -21.49 -29.58
CA HIS A 689 -2.74 -22.03 -28.45
C HIS A 689 -1.85 -20.96 -27.79
N TYR A 690 -1.99 -20.80 -26.48
CA TYR A 690 -1.53 -19.64 -25.72
C TYR A 690 -0.79 -20.05 -24.43
N LEU A 691 0.33 -19.38 -24.17
CA LEU A 691 1.04 -19.32 -22.90
C LEU A 691 0.91 -17.90 -22.32
N PHE A 692 1.38 -17.67 -21.10
CA PHE A 692 1.51 -16.29 -20.62
C PHE A 692 2.55 -15.56 -21.45
N ASN A 693 2.39 -14.25 -21.60
CA ASN A 693 3.46 -13.39 -22.08
C ASN A 693 4.74 -13.64 -21.23
N PRO A 694 5.88 -13.98 -21.84
CA PRO A 694 7.17 -14.18 -21.17
C PRO A 694 7.58 -13.06 -20.23
N ASN A 695 7.21 -11.82 -20.55
CA ASN A 695 7.59 -10.62 -19.81
C ASN A 695 6.50 -10.13 -18.84
N LEU A 696 5.42 -10.91 -18.66
CA LEU A 696 4.37 -10.60 -17.71
C LEU A 696 4.88 -10.82 -16.29
N ALA A 697 4.82 -9.77 -15.48
CA ALA A 697 5.00 -9.86 -14.04
C ALA A 697 3.72 -9.48 -13.29
N LEU A 698 3.57 -10.02 -12.09
CA LEU A 698 2.48 -9.76 -11.17
C LEU A 698 3.05 -9.09 -9.92
N LYS A 699 2.31 -8.14 -9.35
CA LYS A 699 2.69 -7.51 -8.08
C LYS A 699 2.30 -8.44 -6.94
N VAL A 700 3.26 -8.87 -6.13
CA VAL A 700 3.05 -9.70 -4.94
C VAL A 700 3.67 -8.99 -3.75
N GLY A 701 2.83 -8.42 -2.88
CA GLY A 701 3.29 -7.42 -1.91
C GLY A 701 3.86 -6.21 -2.65
N ASP A 702 5.09 -5.80 -2.32
CA ASP A 702 5.77 -4.66 -2.95
C ASP A 702 6.71 -5.05 -4.10
N GLU A 703 6.75 -6.33 -4.48
CA GLU A 703 7.70 -6.86 -5.46
C GLU A 703 7.00 -7.28 -6.77
N TRP A 704 7.67 -7.00 -7.89
CA TRP A 704 7.28 -7.49 -9.21
C TRP A 704 7.90 -8.86 -9.45
N LEU A 705 7.06 -9.89 -9.60
CA LEU A 705 7.51 -11.24 -9.88
C LEU A 705 7.05 -11.67 -11.27
N ASN A 706 7.98 -12.17 -12.10
CA ASN A 706 7.62 -12.78 -13.37
C ASN A 706 6.63 -13.93 -13.12
N VAL A 707 5.60 -14.05 -13.97
CA VAL A 707 4.57 -15.07 -13.82
C VAL A 707 5.14 -16.50 -13.82
N TYR A 708 6.22 -16.75 -14.56
CA TYR A 708 6.87 -18.06 -14.60
C TYR A 708 7.82 -18.32 -13.43
N ASP A 709 8.29 -17.28 -12.73
CA ASP A 709 9.02 -17.43 -11.48
C ASP A 709 8.05 -17.70 -10.33
N LEU A 710 6.90 -17.03 -10.32
CA LEU A 710 5.83 -17.25 -9.36
C LEU A 710 5.23 -18.66 -9.47
N LEU A 711 4.92 -19.11 -10.69
CA LEU A 711 4.26 -20.40 -10.93
C LEU A 711 5.22 -21.56 -11.22
N SER A 712 6.46 -21.29 -11.61
CA SER A 712 7.51 -22.29 -11.87
C SER A 712 7.13 -23.44 -12.82
N ILE A 713 7.61 -23.39 -14.06
CA ILE A 713 7.49 -24.50 -15.02
C ILE A 713 8.12 -25.80 -14.46
N ASP A 714 9.14 -25.72 -13.61
CA ASP A 714 9.82 -26.90 -13.05
C ASP A 714 8.95 -27.76 -12.15
N LYS A 715 7.93 -27.16 -11.53
CA LYS A 715 6.94 -27.88 -10.70
C LYS A 715 5.98 -28.73 -11.55
N LEU A 716 5.89 -28.52 -12.86
CA LEU A 716 4.99 -29.28 -13.72
C LEU A 716 5.44 -30.75 -13.82
N ALA A 717 4.50 -31.66 -13.53
CA ALA A 717 4.72 -33.10 -13.61
C ALA A 717 3.50 -33.85 -14.16
N THR A 718 3.76 -35.03 -14.72
CA THR A 718 2.72 -35.93 -15.23
C THR A 718 2.05 -36.67 -14.07
N GLN A 719 0.76 -36.95 -14.22
CA GLN A 719 0.05 -37.79 -13.26
C GLN A 719 0.46 -39.24 -13.47
N HIS A 720 0.94 -39.90 -12.41
CA HIS A 720 1.26 -41.32 -12.46
C HIS A 720 0.01 -42.17 -12.73
N ARG A 721 0.06 -42.99 -13.78
CA ARG A 721 -0.97 -43.97 -14.14
C ARG A 721 -0.57 -45.34 -13.60
N LYS A 722 -1.54 -46.14 -13.13
CA LYS A 722 -1.28 -47.55 -12.82
C LYS A 722 -0.79 -48.24 -14.11
N GLN A 723 0.25 -49.08 -13.99
CA GLN A 723 0.92 -49.71 -15.13
C GLN A 723 -0.08 -50.34 -16.12
N GLU A 724 -0.13 -49.77 -17.32
CA GLU A 724 -0.52 -50.50 -18.52
C GLU A 724 0.79 -50.76 -19.27
N GLN A 725 1.38 -51.96 -19.08
CA GLN A 725 2.52 -52.35 -19.89
C GLN A 725 2.03 -52.52 -21.34
N TRP A 726 2.27 -51.53 -22.18
CA TRP A 726 2.07 -51.65 -23.61
C TRP A 726 3.44 -51.88 -24.26
N TRP A 727 3.68 -53.11 -24.71
CA TRP A 727 4.84 -53.48 -25.54
C TRP A 727 6.22 -53.05 -24.99
N ARG A 728 6.51 -53.36 -23.71
CA ARG A 728 7.82 -53.19 -23.03
C ARG A 728 8.26 -51.75 -22.69
N VAL A 729 7.41 -50.74 -22.80
CA VAL A 729 7.74 -49.35 -22.43
C VAL A 729 6.91 -48.90 -21.22
N ASP A 730 7.55 -48.34 -20.18
CA ASP A 730 6.84 -47.68 -19.07
C ASP A 730 6.28 -46.33 -19.56
N MET A 731 4.96 -46.28 -19.74
CA MET A 731 4.26 -45.08 -20.22
C MET A 731 4.41 -43.89 -19.28
N ASN A 732 4.63 -44.09 -17.98
CA ASN A 732 4.88 -43.00 -17.04
C ASN A 732 6.27 -42.40 -17.23
N GLU A 733 7.27 -43.25 -17.45
CA GLU A 733 8.64 -42.83 -17.74
C GLU A 733 8.70 -42.04 -19.04
N ARG A 734 8.16 -42.61 -20.13
CA ARG A 734 8.09 -41.93 -21.43
C ARG A 734 7.34 -40.60 -21.36
N SER A 735 6.21 -40.53 -20.66
CA SER A 735 5.45 -39.28 -20.52
C SER A 735 6.24 -38.23 -19.73
N SER A 736 7.05 -38.65 -18.75
CA SER A 736 7.89 -37.76 -17.96
C SER A 736 9.07 -37.22 -18.77
N GLU A 737 9.71 -38.06 -19.59
CA GLU A 737 10.77 -37.65 -20.52
C GLU A 737 10.26 -36.64 -21.55
N ILE A 738 9.10 -36.90 -22.17
CA ILE A 738 8.45 -35.98 -23.12
C ILE A 738 8.15 -34.65 -22.42
N LEU A 739 7.61 -34.69 -21.20
CA LEU A 739 7.32 -33.49 -20.44
C LEU A 739 8.58 -32.67 -20.18
N GLU A 740 9.66 -33.30 -19.72
CA GLU A 740 10.91 -32.62 -19.41
C GLU A 740 11.58 -32.01 -20.64
N HIS A 741 11.62 -32.76 -21.75
CA HIS A 741 12.11 -32.26 -23.03
C HIS A 741 11.32 -31.02 -23.50
N ASN A 742 9.99 -31.09 -23.47
CA ASN A 742 9.15 -29.99 -23.92
C ASN A 742 9.16 -28.79 -22.95
N LYS A 743 9.33 -29.02 -21.64
CA LYS A 743 9.59 -27.94 -20.67
C LYS A 743 10.82 -27.14 -21.06
N ASN A 744 11.92 -27.81 -21.40
CA ASN A 744 13.16 -27.14 -21.82
C ASN A 744 12.98 -26.33 -23.11
N ILE A 745 12.20 -26.86 -24.08
CA ILE A 745 11.84 -26.10 -25.29
C ILE A 745 11.05 -24.84 -24.93
N ILE A 746 10.01 -24.97 -24.10
CA ILE A 746 9.17 -23.83 -23.70
C ILE A 746 10.01 -22.78 -22.96
N LYS A 747 10.85 -23.21 -22.01
CA LYS A 747 11.76 -22.30 -21.30
C LYS A 747 12.71 -21.58 -22.25
N SER A 748 13.32 -22.31 -23.18
CA SER A 748 14.19 -21.71 -24.20
C SER A 748 13.45 -20.68 -25.05
N GLN A 749 12.20 -20.97 -25.45
CA GLN A 749 11.35 -20.02 -26.17
C GLN A 749 11.05 -18.77 -25.33
N ILE A 750 10.63 -18.94 -24.08
CA ILE A 750 10.36 -17.85 -23.13
C ILE A 750 11.62 -16.97 -22.98
N SER A 751 12.77 -17.57 -22.66
CA SER A 751 14.02 -16.83 -22.49
C SER A 751 14.47 -16.11 -23.76
N SER A 752 14.30 -16.73 -24.93
CA SER A 752 14.66 -16.11 -26.22
C SER A 752 13.78 -14.91 -26.59
N ILE A 753 12.56 -14.86 -26.08
CA ILE A 753 11.62 -13.75 -26.31
C ILE A 753 11.90 -12.64 -25.30
N ALA A 754 12.18 -12.99 -24.04
CA ALA A 754 12.56 -12.03 -23.01
C ALA A 754 13.82 -11.23 -23.41
N THR A 755 14.86 -11.92 -23.90
CA THR A 755 16.13 -11.29 -24.33
C THR A 755 16.08 -10.52 -25.65
N LYS A 756 15.02 -10.64 -26.46
CA LYS A 756 14.89 -9.90 -27.73
C LYS A 756 14.25 -8.52 -27.57
N GLN A 757 13.76 -8.18 -26.37
CA GLN A 757 13.09 -6.92 -26.07
C GLN A 757 13.85 -6.04 -25.06
N GLU A 758 14.89 -6.58 -24.40
CA GLU A 758 15.97 -5.80 -23.77
C GLU A 758 16.93 -5.29 -24.86
#